data_AF-A0AAW7PE59-F1
#
_entry.id   AF-A0AAW7PE59-F1
#
_cell.length_a   1.000
_cell.length_b   1.000
_cell.length_c   1.000
_cell.angle_alpha   90.00
_cell.angle_beta   90.00
_cell.angle_gamma   90.00
#
_symmetry.space_group_name_H-M   'P 1'
#
loop_
_entity.id
_entity.type
_entity.pdbx_description
1 polymer ?
#
loop_
_entity_poly.entity_id
_entity_poly.type
_entity_poly.pdbx_seq_one_letter_code
_entity_poly.pdbx_strand_id
1 'polypeptide(L)'
;MNDEQTNNLTDVIPRDINVFLHEINNVNFCDKNKVIAYTTKVYDIYQEYHNLELAEQCVQILEKLSGYLGIITFVKQQDCTKVLQDITDKVYSIYQQFPKSYSIANRYLSIMGNLVLFQMDIGITHDIIAKAQSVYQQFPNSEKIAESYVDFLKVISSVYLLLNEESQNIVAEAQSVYQQFSKIKGIAFSFLGIIWDFTVKQKNLDELREITDKAYSIYQDFSDDDIIAFNYIIFLRELAKKQEVLNELEETITKAEEVYECFPNFEHIAGEYIFTMLQLAKKQDNLEELQRTVKKVLEIFRSFCERIPTEESSEDYDYDMISIRESSSYFVSEYINYFLISSLEEEKDKTEDRFDILLSELSNVKIKPKTDSKTEPKTDLIVTIIDQIFSSSDNFSSFTNNKSQIMSKLLSKFGDIVSLGETKYSVLMNLINSLEEKGYDIEPFIKAYCMVQTIKFQLSLKDLSKEDFGHYTSGEVLQILLKQSSDNEESSDNEKSRDNQKLYSIKGRTRLGNVKYMNDPEEGSVLDRYLKLRRSNNFEVSLKPSPWFLMSLTTAIDDLAMWSQYGARAEGVCLVFKPDSFKVVKSMAEAEWMKEKKDIQELKNDIDSTKKDLLYRICYLDEKSLNNGRLKAVKKDNNKMLNGAEIKIINYCLKIIKSLVRDIKENTLLYSAVEECLEEIRYLFKVSDYSYESELRILRYADLTPDNKEIKIDNSGPVAKLYLERDMPVQLKQVIFGPKFSNPEHVTPLLQLLDKDINFKRSDRKFK
;
A
#
# COMPACT_ATOMS: atom_id res chain seq x y z
N MET A 1 -16.75 46.26 62.93
CA MET A 1 -15.30 46.31 62.64
C MET A 1 -15.12 45.63 61.29
N ASN A 2 -15.08 46.49 60.28
CA ASN A 2 -14.65 46.39 58.88
C ASN A 2 -15.13 45.25 57.96
N ASP A 3 -16.20 45.60 57.25
CA ASP A 3 -16.67 45.12 55.94
C ASP A 3 -15.78 45.60 54.76
N GLU A 4 -14.45 45.37 54.78
CA GLU A 4 -13.59 45.96 53.74
C GLU A 4 -12.42 45.08 53.25
N GLN A 5 -12.58 43.76 53.22
CA GLN A 5 -11.54 42.86 52.65
C GLN A 5 -12.03 41.73 51.71
N THR A 6 -13.32 41.68 51.34
CA THR A 6 -13.85 40.65 50.41
C THR A 6 -14.06 41.11 48.97
N ASN A 7 -13.70 42.34 48.59
CA ASN A 7 -14.01 42.92 47.28
C ASN A 7 -12.80 43.25 46.37
N ASN A 8 -11.63 42.63 46.55
CA ASN A 8 -10.44 42.92 45.72
C ASN A 8 -9.78 41.69 45.05
N LEU A 9 -10.52 40.60 44.82
CA LEU A 9 -10.03 39.45 44.03
C LEU A 9 -10.54 39.45 42.57
N THR A 10 -11.21 40.51 42.12
CA THR A 10 -11.70 40.66 40.76
C THR A 10 -10.61 41.21 39.83
N ASP A 11 -10.42 40.50 38.70
CA ASP A 11 -9.81 40.94 37.43
C ASP A 11 -8.29 40.80 37.21
N VAL A 12 -7.61 39.84 37.87
CA VAL A 12 -6.26 39.44 37.43
C VAL A 12 -6.22 37.94 37.14
N ILE A 13 -6.19 37.57 35.85
CA ILE A 13 -5.84 36.22 35.41
C ILE A 13 -4.46 35.86 36.00
N PRO A 14 -4.31 34.73 36.72
CA PRO A 14 -3.01 34.29 37.22
C PRO A 14 -1.97 34.28 36.10
N ARG A 15 -0.81 34.92 36.31
CA ARG A 15 0.31 34.93 35.34
C ARG A 15 0.64 33.53 34.83
N ASP A 16 0.47 32.53 35.69
CA ASP A 16 0.78 31.14 35.40
C ASP A 16 -0.08 30.55 34.28
N ILE A 17 -1.37 30.90 34.15
CA ILE A 17 -2.22 30.39 33.05
C ILE A 17 -1.82 30.94 31.69
N ASN A 18 -1.42 32.21 31.62
CA ASN A 18 -0.89 32.79 30.37
C ASN A 18 0.45 32.15 29.97
N VAL A 19 1.29 31.78 30.94
CA VAL A 19 2.52 31.02 30.70
C VAL A 19 2.20 29.61 30.20
N PHE A 20 1.22 28.92 30.81
CA PHE A 20 0.78 27.60 30.36
C PHE A 20 0.17 27.63 28.95
N LEU A 21 -0.66 28.62 28.63
CA LEU A 21 -1.19 28.84 27.29
C LEU A 21 -0.05 29.03 26.28
N HIS A 22 0.96 29.82 26.62
CA HIS A 22 2.13 30.03 25.77
C HIS A 22 2.98 28.76 25.60
N GLU A 23 3.22 27.99 26.67
CA GLU A 23 3.95 26.71 26.57
C GLU A 23 3.19 25.71 25.71
N ILE A 24 1.89 25.56 25.93
CA ILE A 24 1.08 24.56 25.21
C ILE A 24 0.90 24.93 23.74
N ASN A 25 0.82 26.21 23.41
CA ASN A 25 0.74 26.66 22.02
C ASN A 25 2.05 26.50 21.25
N ASN A 26 3.19 26.40 21.93
CA ASN A 26 4.52 26.38 21.31
C ASN A 26 5.26 25.04 21.45
N VAL A 27 4.64 24.05 22.09
CA VAL A 27 5.25 22.72 22.31
C VAL A 27 4.44 21.66 21.57
N ASN A 28 5.11 20.92 20.69
CA ASN A 28 4.54 19.73 20.08
C ASN A 28 4.57 18.57 21.11
N PHE A 29 3.41 18.22 21.69
CA PHE A 29 3.34 17.22 22.76
C PHE A 29 3.43 15.79 22.20
N CYS A 30 4.57 15.16 22.47
CA CYS A 30 4.83 13.76 22.14
C CYS A 30 4.81 12.81 23.36
N ASP A 31 4.55 13.32 24.56
CA ASP A 31 4.70 12.55 25.81
C ASP A 31 3.41 12.58 26.63
N LYS A 32 2.80 11.40 26.78
CA LYS A 32 1.57 11.18 27.56
C LYS A 32 1.70 11.63 29.02
N ASN A 33 2.85 11.41 29.65
CA ASN A 33 3.05 11.77 31.06
C ASN A 33 3.08 13.27 31.27
N LYS A 34 3.64 14.00 30.29
CA LYS A 34 3.57 15.47 30.31
C LYS A 34 2.12 15.92 30.19
N VAL A 35 1.34 15.36 29.28
CA VAL A 35 -0.09 15.70 29.15
C VAL A 35 -0.82 15.50 30.47
N ILE A 36 -0.64 14.37 31.16
CA ILE A 36 -1.23 14.11 32.49
C ILE A 36 -0.81 15.19 33.52
N ALA A 37 0.46 15.56 33.55
CA ALA A 37 0.97 16.57 34.47
C ALA A 37 0.37 17.96 34.20
N TYR A 38 0.24 18.35 32.93
CA TYR A 38 -0.38 19.62 32.54
C TYR A 38 -1.89 19.60 32.82
N THR A 39 -2.60 18.50 32.53
CA THR A 39 -4.03 18.33 32.86
C THR A 39 -4.27 18.54 34.35
N THR A 40 -3.41 17.98 35.21
CA THR A 40 -3.53 18.13 36.67
C THR A 40 -3.30 19.59 37.08
N LYS A 41 -2.20 20.20 36.65
CA LYS A 41 -1.88 21.60 36.97
C LYS A 41 -2.98 22.59 36.54
N VAL A 42 -3.48 22.46 35.32
CA VAL A 42 -4.52 23.36 34.78
C VAL A 42 -5.81 23.24 35.58
N TYR A 43 -6.18 22.02 35.98
CA TYR A 43 -7.36 21.79 36.79
C TYR A 43 -7.19 22.29 38.23
N ASP A 44 -6.01 22.13 38.82
CA ASP A 44 -5.71 22.65 40.16
C ASP A 44 -5.83 24.18 40.20
N ILE A 45 -5.31 24.89 39.19
CA ILE A 45 -5.45 26.35 39.10
C ILE A 45 -6.92 26.77 39.00
N TYR A 46 -7.74 26.02 38.26
CA TYR A 46 -9.17 26.27 38.23
C TYR A 46 -9.84 26.08 39.61
N GLN A 47 -9.44 25.05 40.36
CA GLN A 47 -9.99 24.80 41.71
C GLN A 47 -9.62 25.91 42.70
N GLU A 48 -8.54 26.65 42.47
CA GLU A 48 -8.15 27.79 43.31
C GLU A 48 -8.92 29.08 42.97
N TYR A 49 -9.36 29.24 41.72
CA TYR A 49 -9.93 30.49 41.21
C TYR A 49 -11.21 30.24 40.39
N HIS A 50 -12.35 30.16 41.08
CA HIS A 50 -13.67 29.81 40.50
C HIS A 50 -14.36 30.93 39.71
N ASN A 51 -13.65 31.62 38.80
CA ASN A 51 -14.28 32.61 37.92
C ASN A 51 -14.48 32.06 36.49
N LEU A 52 -15.45 32.63 35.77
CA LEU A 52 -15.86 32.16 34.45
C LEU A 52 -14.75 32.30 33.40
N GLU A 53 -14.07 33.44 33.35
CA GLU A 53 -13.02 33.70 32.36
C GLU A 53 -11.86 32.69 32.46
N LEU A 54 -11.48 32.35 33.69
CA LEU A 54 -10.47 31.34 33.95
C LEU A 54 -10.94 29.94 33.61
N ALA A 55 -12.19 29.61 33.96
CA ALA A 55 -12.80 28.33 33.61
C ALA A 55 -12.79 28.10 32.09
N GLU A 56 -13.14 29.12 31.31
CA GLU A 56 -13.11 29.07 29.84
C GLU A 56 -11.69 28.84 29.30
N GLN A 57 -10.69 29.51 29.86
CA GLN A 57 -9.27 29.32 29.49
C GLN A 57 -8.76 27.93 29.87
N CYS A 58 -9.07 27.44 31.07
CA CYS A 58 -8.69 26.10 31.50
C CYS A 58 -9.30 25.02 30.61
N VAL A 59 -10.59 25.14 30.26
CA VAL A 59 -11.25 24.19 29.36
C VAL A 59 -10.65 24.26 27.95
N GLN A 60 -10.28 25.44 27.44
CA GLN A 60 -9.56 25.56 26.18
C GLN A 60 -8.22 24.81 26.19
N ILE A 61 -7.48 24.86 27.28
CA ILE A 61 -6.24 24.11 27.43
C ILE A 61 -6.52 22.61 27.48
N LEU A 62 -7.51 22.18 28.28
CA LEU A 62 -7.88 20.78 28.44
C LEU A 62 -8.36 20.16 27.12
N GLU A 63 -9.07 20.91 26.28
CA GLU A 63 -9.45 20.48 24.93
C GLU A 63 -8.22 20.22 24.05
N LYS A 64 -7.24 21.13 24.04
CA LYS A 64 -5.98 20.93 23.30
C LYS A 64 -5.22 19.70 23.78
N LEU A 65 -5.11 19.52 25.09
CA LEU A 65 -4.51 18.34 25.70
C LEU A 65 -5.25 17.05 25.29
N SER A 66 -6.58 17.08 25.21
CA SER A 66 -7.37 15.95 24.69
C SER A 66 -7.03 15.63 23.22
N GLY A 67 -6.85 16.65 22.38
CA GLY A 67 -6.44 16.48 20.98
C GLY A 67 -5.06 15.84 20.85
N TYR A 68 -4.09 16.25 21.67
CA TYR A 68 -2.76 15.62 21.70
C TYR A 68 -2.82 14.14 22.11
N LEU A 69 -3.69 13.76 23.04
CA LEU A 69 -3.88 12.35 23.39
C LEU A 69 -4.46 11.55 22.22
N GLY A 70 -5.33 12.15 21.40
CA GLY A 70 -5.80 11.53 20.17
C GLY A 70 -4.67 11.23 19.19
N ILE A 71 -3.77 12.20 18.97
CA ILE A 71 -2.58 12.03 18.13
C ILE A 71 -1.65 10.95 18.71
N ILE A 72 -1.40 10.96 20.02
CA ILE A 72 -0.56 9.94 20.68
C ILE A 72 -1.18 8.55 20.53
N THR A 73 -2.50 8.43 20.68
CA THR A 73 -3.21 7.16 20.53
C THR A 73 -3.09 6.63 19.10
N PHE A 74 -3.28 7.49 18.11
CA PHE A 74 -3.23 7.10 16.70
C PHE A 74 -1.80 6.83 16.20
N VAL A 75 -0.88 7.77 16.42
CA VAL A 75 0.48 7.73 15.86
C VAL A 75 1.41 6.82 16.66
N LYS A 76 1.30 6.83 18.00
CA LYS A 76 2.19 6.04 18.88
C LYS A 76 1.56 4.74 19.36
N GLN A 77 0.32 4.46 18.98
CA GLN A 77 -0.43 3.27 19.38
C GLN A 77 -0.46 3.08 20.91
N GLN A 78 -0.50 4.19 21.67
CA GLN A 78 -0.58 4.15 23.13
C GLN A 78 -2.02 4.36 23.59
N ASP A 79 -2.54 3.46 24.43
CA ASP A 79 -3.86 3.64 25.04
C ASP A 79 -3.88 4.88 25.95
N CYS A 80 -4.64 5.90 25.55
CA CYS A 80 -4.87 7.13 26.31
C CYS A 80 -6.29 7.25 26.86
N THR A 81 -7.14 6.23 26.73
CA THR A 81 -8.58 6.30 27.00
C THR A 81 -8.88 6.71 28.45
N LYS A 82 -8.09 6.21 29.43
CA LYS A 82 -8.23 6.63 30.84
C LYS A 82 -7.89 8.11 31.07
N VAL A 83 -6.90 8.64 30.35
CA VAL A 83 -6.48 10.04 30.49
C VAL A 83 -7.50 10.97 29.81
N LEU A 84 -8.03 10.54 28.66
CA LEU A 84 -9.15 11.23 28.02
C LEU A 84 -10.37 11.25 28.94
N GLN A 85 -10.71 10.14 29.59
CA GLN A 85 -11.79 10.08 30.57
C GLN A 85 -11.57 11.07 31.73
N ASP A 86 -10.36 11.13 32.30
CA ASP A 86 -10.01 12.09 33.36
C ASP A 86 -10.19 13.55 32.90
N ILE A 87 -9.76 13.89 31.68
CA ILE A 87 -10.00 15.22 31.11
C ILE A 87 -11.50 15.49 30.94
N THR A 88 -12.24 14.54 30.39
CA THR A 88 -13.70 14.65 30.19
C THR A 88 -14.43 14.87 31.51
N ASP A 89 -14.08 14.12 32.56
CA ASP A 89 -14.70 14.23 33.88
C ASP A 89 -14.36 15.57 34.55
N LYS A 90 -13.12 16.04 34.42
CA LYS A 90 -12.69 17.36 34.89
C LYS A 90 -13.45 18.49 34.18
N VAL A 91 -13.57 18.44 32.86
CA VAL A 91 -14.32 19.44 32.11
C VAL A 91 -15.81 19.38 32.42
N TYR A 92 -16.38 18.18 32.62
CA TYR A 92 -17.76 18.04 33.08
C TYR A 92 -17.99 18.74 34.42
N SER A 93 -17.07 18.58 35.37
CA SER A 93 -17.12 19.28 36.67
C SER A 93 -17.11 20.81 36.49
N ILE A 94 -16.29 21.33 35.59
CA ILE A 94 -16.25 22.76 35.27
C ILE A 94 -17.57 23.21 34.62
N TYR A 95 -18.08 22.44 33.67
CA TYR A 95 -19.34 22.71 32.98
C TYR A 95 -20.53 22.75 33.94
N GLN A 96 -20.60 21.85 34.93
CA GLN A 96 -21.65 21.86 35.95
C GLN A 96 -21.67 23.15 36.78
N GLN A 97 -20.52 23.80 36.98
CA GLN A 97 -20.45 25.08 37.69
C GLN A 97 -20.85 26.26 36.79
N PHE A 98 -20.58 26.16 35.48
CA PHE A 98 -20.89 27.18 34.49
C PHE A 98 -21.77 26.65 33.34
N PRO A 99 -22.97 26.11 33.62
CA PRO A 99 -23.77 25.39 32.63
C PRO A 99 -24.28 26.30 31.50
N LYS A 100 -24.31 27.62 31.74
CA LYS A 100 -24.69 28.64 30.75
C LYS A 100 -23.52 29.18 29.93
N SER A 101 -22.27 28.76 30.20
CA SER A 101 -21.14 29.16 29.38
C SER A 101 -21.17 28.41 28.05
N TYR A 102 -21.41 29.18 26.99
CA TYR A 102 -21.35 28.70 25.62
C TYR A 102 -19.96 28.12 25.28
N SER A 103 -18.89 28.79 25.70
CA SER A 103 -17.50 28.37 25.43
C SER A 103 -17.19 27.02 26.06
N ILE A 104 -17.57 26.81 27.33
CA ILE A 104 -17.34 25.56 28.04
C ILE A 104 -18.18 24.42 27.42
N ALA A 105 -19.46 24.67 27.14
CA ALA A 105 -20.36 23.69 26.52
C ALA A 105 -19.83 23.18 25.18
N ASN A 106 -19.40 24.09 24.30
CA ASN A 106 -18.87 23.77 22.97
C ASN A 106 -17.63 22.87 23.05
N ARG A 107 -16.69 23.22 23.92
CA ARG A 107 -15.44 22.46 24.11
C ARG A 107 -15.70 21.12 24.80
N TYR A 108 -16.69 21.05 25.68
CA TYR A 108 -17.06 19.81 26.33
C TYR A 108 -17.60 18.78 25.31
N LEU A 109 -18.42 19.21 24.34
CA LEU A 109 -18.86 18.35 23.22
C LEU A 109 -17.68 17.80 22.41
N SER A 110 -16.72 18.67 22.04
CA SER A 110 -15.50 18.30 21.33
C SER A 110 -14.67 17.24 22.08
N ILE A 111 -14.46 17.44 23.39
CA ILE A 111 -13.73 16.49 24.25
C ILE A 111 -14.47 15.16 24.37
N MET A 112 -15.80 15.17 24.47
CA MET A 112 -16.61 13.94 24.47
C MET A 112 -16.46 13.17 23.16
N GLY A 113 -16.42 13.86 22.01
CA GLY A 113 -16.14 13.25 20.71
C GLY A 113 -14.77 12.55 20.68
N ASN A 114 -13.72 13.22 21.16
CA ASN A 114 -12.39 12.61 21.28
C ASN A 114 -12.38 11.37 22.18
N LEU A 115 -13.10 11.39 23.31
CA LEU A 115 -13.20 10.22 24.19
C LEU A 115 -13.88 9.05 23.48
N VAL A 116 -15.01 9.28 22.79
CA VAL A 116 -15.76 8.25 22.05
C VAL A 116 -14.91 7.62 20.96
N LEU A 117 -14.10 8.41 20.25
CA LEU A 117 -13.23 7.93 19.18
C LEU A 117 -12.25 6.82 19.63
N PHE A 118 -11.86 6.82 20.91
CA PHE A 118 -10.88 5.87 21.47
C PHE A 118 -11.45 4.95 22.57
N GLN A 119 -12.75 5.05 22.88
CA GLN A 119 -13.43 4.23 23.90
C GLN A 119 -14.32 3.17 23.22
N MET A 120 -14.00 1.89 23.43
CA MET A 120 -14.73 0.77 22.82
C MET A 120 -15.86 0.19 23.70
N ASP A 121 -16.12 0.79 24.87
CA ASP A 121 -17.20 0.35 25.77
C ASP A 121 -18.55 0.97 25.38
N ILE A 122 -19.48 0.10 24.96
CA ILE A 122 -20.82 0.49 24.50
C ILE A 122 -21.65 1.16 25.62
N GLY A 123 -21.51 0.71 26.87
CA GLY A 123 -22.28 1.25 27.99
C GLY A 123 -21.87 2.68 28.33
N ILE A 124 -20.56 2.94 28.35
CA ILE A 124 -20.01 4.28 28.58
C ILE A 124 -20.46 5.26 27.49
N THR A 125 -20.59 4.78 26.25
CA THR A 125 -20.98 5.65 25.13
C THR A 125 -22.44 6.07 25.17
N HIS A 126 -23.35 5.21 25.64
CA HIS A 126 -24.75 5.60 25.85
C HIS A 126 -24.85 6.78 26.84
N ASP A 127 -24.07 6.74 27.92
CA ASP A 127 -24.02 7.82 28.90
C ASP A 127 -23.45 9.10 28.30
N ILE A 128 -22.43 9.00 27.43
CA ILE A 128 -21.84 10.16 26.75
C ILE A 128 -22.83 10.76 25.74
N ILE A 129 -23.56 9.95 24.98
CA ILE A 129 -24.61 10.41 24.05
C ILE A 129 -25.67 11.20 24.82
N ALA A 130 -26.18 10.65 25.92
CA ALA A 130 -27.18 11.33 26.74
C ALA A 130 -26.65 12.67 27.33
N LYS A 131 -25.38 12.72 27.74
CA LYS A 131 -24.73 13.95 28.20
C LYS A 131 -24.61 14.98 27.08
N ALA A 132 -24.14 14.58 25.90
CA ALA A 132 -24.00 15.47 24.75
C ALA A 132 -25.37 16.03 24.30
N GLN A 133 -26.40 15.18 24.27
CA GLN A 133 -27.77 15.60 23.98
C GLN A 133 -28.27 16.63 25.00
N SER A 134 -28.00 16.41 26.29
CA SER A 134 -28.36 17.36 27.34
C SER A 134 -27.64 18.70 27.19
N VAL A 135 -26.37 18.70 26.77
CA VAL A 135 -25.62 19.94 26.47
C VAL A 135 -26.27 20.69 25.31
N TYR A 136 -26.60 19.99 24.22
CA TYR A 136 -27.28 20.60 23.07
C TYR A 136 -28.64 21.21 23.46
N GLN A 137 -29.45 20.49 24.23
CA GLN A 137 -30.77 20.94 24.69
C GLN A 137 -30.73 22.20 25.57
N GLN A 138 -29.59 22.52 26.21
CA GLN A 138 -29.43 23.77 26.96
C GLN A 138 -29.21 24.98 26.06
N PHE A 139 -28.76 24.78 24.81
CA PHE A 139 -28.50 25.83 23.83
C PHE A 139 -29.20 25.55 22.49
N PRO A 140 -30.53 25.32 22.49
CA PRO A 140 -31.22 24.77 21.32
C PRO A 140 -31.25 25.71 20.11
N ASN A 141 -30.94 27.01 20.31
CA ASN A 141 -30.89 28.01 19.24
C ASN A 141 -29.44 28.40 18.84
N SER A 142 -28.43 27.74 19.41
CA SER A 142 -27.03 28.07 19.11
C SER A 142 -26.52 27.25 17.93
N GLU A 143 -26.28 27.92 16.81
CA GLU A 143 -25.73 27.30 15.59
C GLU A 143 -24.43 26.53 15.86
N LYS A 144 -23.51 27.12 16.63
CA LYS A 144 -22.21 26.50 16.92
C LYS A 144 -22.29 25.29 17.86
N ILE A 145 -23.20 25.31 18.85
CA ILE A 145 -23.45 24.12 19.68
C ILE A 145 -24.12 23.03 18.84
N ALA A 146 -25.07 23.40 17.97
CA ALA A 146 -25.71 22.48 17.05
C ALA A 146 -24.69 21.82 16.11
N GLU A 147 -23.77 22.59 15.53
CA GLU A 147 -22.66 22.11 14.72
C GLU A 147 -21.76 21.14 15.50
N SER A 148 -21.29 21.55 16.69
CA SER A 148 -20.48 20.69 17.56
C SER A 148 -21.20 19.40 17.98
N TYR A 149 -22.52 19.46 18.15
CA TYR A 149 -23.34 18.31 18.50
C TYR A 149 -23.48 17.33 17.33
N VAL A 150 -23.73 17.82 16.12
CA VAL A 150 -23.80 16.95 14.93
C VAL A 150 -22.43 16.37 14.57
N ASP A 151 -21.34 17.11 14.77
CA ASP A 151 -19.97 16.58 14.66
C ASP A 151 -19.74 15.43 15.65
N PHE A 152 -20.19 15.58 16.90
CA PHE A 152 -20.15 14.51 17.88
C PHE A 152 -20.96 13.28 17.43
N LEU A 153 -22.18 13.48 16.91
CA LEU A 153 -23.01 12.39 16.36
C LEU A 153 -22.33 11.69 15.18
N LYS A 154 -21.64 12.44 14.31
CA LYS A 154 -20.84 11.89 13.20
C LYS A 154 -19.69 11.02 13.70
N VAL A 155 -18.96 11.45 14.72
CA VAL A 155 -17.89 10.64 15.32
C VAL A 155 -18.45 9.32 15.83
N ILE A 156 -19.58 9.35 16.56
CA ILE A 156 -20.24 8.13 17.03
C ILE A 156 -20.62 7.22 15.88
N SER A 157 -21.24 7.77 14.84
CA SER A 157 -21.67 7.03 13.64
C SER A 157 -20.51 6.26 12.99
N SER A 158 -19.34 6.90 12.90
CA SER A 158 -18.15 6.34 12.24
C SER A 158 -17.43 5.25 13.06
N VAL A 159 -17.47 5.34 14.39
CA VAL A 159 -16.74 4.44 15.30
C VAL A 159 -17.54 3.17 15.58
N TYR A 160 -18.87 3.28 15.58
CA TYR A 160 -19.73 2.20 16.03
C TYR A 160 -20.28 1.33 14.90
N LEU A 161 -20.07 0.01 15.05
CA LEU A 161 -20.94 -1.03 14.49
C LEU A 161 -22.26 -1.08 15.28
N LEU A 162 -22.98 0.04 15.37
CA LEU A 162 -24.27 0.12 16.04
C LEU A 162 -25.23 -0.92 15.45
N LEU A 163 -26.14 -1.42 16.28
CA LEU A 163 -27.34 -2.10 15.79
C LEU A 163 -28.11 -1.14 14.86
N ASN A 164 -28.84 -1.67 13.88
CA ASN A 164 -29.57 -0.85 12.90
C ASN A 164 -30.48 0.21 13.57
N GLU A 165 -31.11 -0.11 14.70
CA GLU A 165 -32.00 0.81 15.43
C GLU A 165 -31.26 2.02 16.02
N GLU A 166 -30.08 1.82 16.60
CA GLU A 166 -29.29 2.91 17.18
C GLU A 166 -28.76 3.87 16.10
N SER A 167 -28.34 3.33 14.94
CA SER A 167 -27.97 4.18 13.80
C SER A 167 -29.16 4.98 13.26
N GLN A 168 -30.36 4.40 13.23
CA GLN A 168 -31.57 5.13 12.84
C GLN A 168 -31.89 6.28 13.79
N ASN A 169 -31.68 6.09 15.11
CA ASN A 169 -31.87 7.16 16.09
C ASN A 169 -30.89 8.31 15.88
N ILE A 170 -29.61 8.02 15.63
CA ILE A 170 -28.60 9.05 15.33
C ILE A 170 -28.95 9.81 14.04
N VAL A 171 -29.36 9.09 12.99
CA VAL A 171 -29.80 9.70 11.72
C VAL A 171 -31.01 10.61 11.95
N ALA A 172 -32.01 10.16 12.71
CA ALA A 172 -33.21 10.93 13.00
C ALA A 172 -32.89 12.19 13.82
N GLU A 173 -32.01 12.08 14.81
CA GLU A 173 -31.58 13.20 15.63
C GLU A 173 -30.76 14.22 14.82
N ALA A 174 -29.76 13.77 14.06
CA ALA A 174 -28.98 14.64 13.20
C ALA A 174 -29.86 15.31 12.12
N GLN A 175 -30.84 14.59 11.58
CA GLN A 175 -31.82 15.14 10.64
C GLN A 175 -32.64 16.26 11.30
N SER A 176 -33.08 16.08 12.54
CA SER A 176 -33.81 17.12 13.28
C SER A 176 -32.97 18.37 13.48
N VAL A 177 -31.68 18.22 13.83
CA VAL A 177 -30.77 19.35 14.01
C VAL A 177 -30.51 20.06 12.67
N TYR A 178 -30.27 19.31 11.60
CA TYR A 178 -30.09 19.88 10.26
C TYR A 178 -31.34 20.63 9.78
N GLN A 179 -32.54 20.10 9.98
CA GLN A 179 -33.79 20.81 9.60
C GLN A 179 -33.94 22.15 10.33
N GLN A 180 -33.48 22.23 11.58
CA GLN A 180 -33.51 23.47 12.35
C GLN A 180 -32.46 24.49 11.86
N PHE A 181 -31.30 24.01 11.40
CA PHE A 181 -30.15 24.83 11.00
C PHE A 181 -29.69 24.57 9.56
N SER A 182 -30.65 24.47 8.62
CA SER A 182 -30.39 23.95 7.27
C SER A 182 -29.44 24.80 6.42
N LYS A 183 -29.20 26.05 6.82
CA LYS A 183 -28.28 26.99 6.13
C LYS A 183 -26.85 26.96 6.67
N ILE A 184 -26.55 26.13 7.67
CA ILE A 184 -25.21 25.99 8.23
C ILE A 184 -24.45 24.86 7.53
N LYS A 185 -23.42 25.23 6.77
CA LYS A 185 -22.59 24.29 5.98
C LYS A 185 -22.01 23.16 6.83
N GLY A 186 -21.44 23.46 8.00
CA GLY A 186 -20.83 22.44 8.86
C GLY A 186 -21.82 21.37 9.32
N ILE A 187 -23.04 21.78 9.68
CA ILE A 187 -24.13 20.85 10.04
C ILE A 187 -24.55 20.02 8.82
N ALA A 188 -24.68 20.63 7.65
CA ALA A 188 -25.01 19.93 6.41
C ALA A 188 -23.95 18.86 6.05
N PHE A 189 -22.67 19.23 6.10
CA PHE A 189 -21.54 18.32 5.87
C PHE A 189 -21.53 17.16 6.88
N SER A 190 -21.74 17.46 8.16
CA SER A 190 -21.70 16.41 9.18
C SER A 190 -22.92 15.49 9.12
N PHE A 191 -24.09 16.02 8.75
CA PHE A 191 -25.27 15.20 8.47
C PHE A 191 -25.07 14.29 7.26
N LEU A 192 -24.47 14.79 6.16
CA LEU A 192 -24.09 13.96 5.00
C LEU A 192 -23.17 12.80 5.41
N GLY A 193 -22.19 13.06 6.28
CA GLY A 193 -21.32 12.00 6.82
C GLY A 193 -22.08 10.94 7.61
N ILE A 194 -23.03 11.34 8.46
CA ILE A 194 -23.85 10.41 9.25
C ILE A 194 -24.72 9.54 8.35
N ILE A 195 -25.41 10.12 7.37
CA ILE A 195 -26.26 9.33 6.46
C ILE A 195 -25.41 8.47 5.52
N TRP A 196 -24.18 8.86 5.19
CA TRP A 196 -23.23 8.03 4.44
C TRP A 196 -22.84 6.76 5.21
N ASP A 197 -22.43 6.91 6.48
CA ASP A 197 -22.09 5.79 7.35
C ASP A 197 -23.26 4.82 7.54
N PHE A 198 -24.49 5.35 7.53
CA PHE A 198 -25.70 4.54 7.50
C PHE A 198 -25.89 3.85 6.14
N THR A 199 -25.72 4.57 5.03
CA THR A 199 -25.85 4.06 3.65
C THR A 199 -24.94 2.86 3.36
N VAL A 200 -23.65 2.93 3.72
CA VAL A 200 -22.69 1.85 3.41
C VAL A 200 -23.06 0.51 4.09
N LYS A 201 -23.90 0.56 5.14
CA LYS A 201 -24.42 -0.63 5.83
C LYS A 201 -25.69 -1.20 5.18
N GLN A 202 -26.40 -0.40 4.38
CA GLN A 202 -27.66 -0.82 3.75
C GLN A 202 -27.44 -1.64 2.48
N LYS A 203 -28.35 -2.59 2.25
CA LYS A 203 -28.39 -3.43 1.03
C LYS A 203 -29.64 -3.20 0.19
N ASN A 204 -30.61 -2.46 0.71
CA ASN A 204 -31.88 -2.19 0.06
C ASN A 204 -31.75 -1.01 -0.92
N LEU A 205 -32.17 -1.22 -2.17
CA LEU A 205 -32.11 -0.20 -3.22
C LEU A 205 -33.07 0.97 -2.96
N ASP A 206 -34.25 0.72 -2.39
CA ASP A 206 -35.24 1.77 -2.12
C ASP A 206 -34.76 2.71 -1.01
N GLU A 207 -34.19 2.16 0.06
CA GLU A 207 -33.56 2.95 1.13
C GLU A 207 -32.38 3.78 0.58
N LEU A 208 -31.59 3.21 -0.33
CA LEU A 208 -30.48 3.92 -0.97
C LEU A 208 -30.97 5.09 -1.83
N ARG A 209 -32.10 4.94 -2.54
CA ARG A 209 -32.75 6.02 -3.29
C ARG A 209 -33.20 7.13 -2.35
N GLU A 210 -33.94 6.79 -1.28
CA GLU A 210 -34.41 7.77 -0.30
C GLU A 210 -33.27 8.57 0.34
N ILE A 211 -32.17 7.90 0.68
CA ILE A 211 -31.00 8.58 1.25
C ILE A 211 -30.31 9.46 0.20
N THR A 212 -30.20 9.01 -1.04
CA THR A 212 -29.63 9.80 -2.14
C THR A 212 -30.47 11.05 -2.42
N ASP A 213 -31.80 10.98 -2.32
CA ASP A 213 -32.69 12.13 -2.46
C ASP A 213 -32.53 13.13 -1.30
N LYS A 214 -32.29 12.64 -0.07
CA LYS A 214 -31.91 13.51 1.06
C LYS A 214 -30.57 14.21 0.79
N ALA A 215 -29.56 13.48 0.31
CA ALA A 215 -28.26 14.05 -0.03
C ALA A 215 -28.36 15.09 -1.16
N TYR A 216 -29.21 14.83 -2.17
CA TYR A 216 -29.50 15.78 -3.24
C TYR A 216 -30.14 17.06 -2.72
N SER A 217 -31.11 16.95 -1.80
CA SER A 217 -31.77 18.12 -1.19
C SER A 217 -30.76 19.01 -0.47
N ILE A 218 -29.77 18.41 0.22
CA ILE A 218 -28.67 19.14 0.87
C ILE A 218 -27.76 19.79 -0.19
N TYR A 219 -27.40 19.06 -1.23
CA TYR A 219 -26.59 19.61 -2.33
C TYR A 219 -27.26 20.81 -3.00
N GLN A 220 -28.57 20.76 -3.25
CA GLN A 220 -29.31 21.89 -3.81
C GLN A 220 -29.21 23.17 -2.95
N ASP A 221 -29.19 23.02 -1.62
CA ASP A 221 -29.03 24.15 -0.70
C ASP A 221 -27.60 24.75 -0.72
N PHE A 222 -26.60 24.00 -1.20
CA PHE A 222 -25.18 24.36 -1.24
C PHE A 222 -24.54 24.03 -2.60
N SER A 223 -25.23 24.35 -3.71
CA SER A 223 -24.86 23.88 -5.06
C SER A 223 -23.49 24.36 -5.55
N ASP A 224 -23.00 25.48 -5.00
CA ASP A 224 -21.70 26.08 -5.36
C ASP A 224 -20.55 25.55 -4.47
N ASP A 225 -20.83 24.61 -3.55
CA ASP A 225 -19.87 24.06 -2.60
C ASP A 225 -19.30 22.71 -3.06
N ASP A 226 -18.00 22.69 -3.37
CA ASP A 226 -17.25 21.54 -3.87
C ASP A 226 -17.24 20.35 -2.89
N ILE A 227 -17.12 20.62 -1.58
CA ILE A 227 -17.12 19.57 -0.55
C ILE A 227 -18.49 18.90 -0.48
N ILE A 228 -19.58 19.66 -0.51
CA ILE A 228 -20.95 19.11 -0.51
C ILE A 228 -21.23 18.36 -1.82
N ALA A 229 -20.82 18.93 -2.96
CA ALA A 229 -20.94 18.29 -4.26
C ALA A 229 -20.22 16.93 -4.31
N PHE A 230 -18.99 16.88 -3.79
CA PHE A 230 -18.21 15.65 -3.67
C PHE A 230 -18.92 14.60 -2.79
N ASN A 231 -19.51 15.00 -1.66
CA ASN A 231 -20.29 14.09 -0.84
C ASN A 231 -21.51 13.54 -1.60
N TYR A 232 -22.26 14.39 -2.30
CA TYR A 232 -23.44 13.97 -3.05
C TYR A 232 -23.11 12.98 -4.18
N ILE A 233 -22.07 13.25 -4.98
CA ILE A 233 -21.71 12.35 -6.09
C ILE A 233 -21.26 10.96 -5.61
N ILE A 234 -20.72 10.85 -4.39
CA ILE A 234 -20.43 9.55 -3.77
C ILE A 234 -21.72 8.73 -3.53
N PHE A 235 -22.83 9.36 -3.12
CA PHE A 235 -24.13 8.66 -3.01
C PHE A 235 -24.62 8.19 -4.38
N LEU A 236 -24.49 9.04 -5.41
CA LEU A 236 -24.82 8.66 -6.79
C LEU A 236 -23.98 7.47 -7.27
N ARG A 237 -22.69 7.42 -6.94
CA ARG A 237 -21.83 6.27 -7.24
C ARG A 237 -22.32 4.99 -6.58
N GLU A 238 -22.65 5.02 -5.29
CA GLU A 238 -23.15 3.82 -4.62
C GLU A 238 -24.51 3.38 -5.14
N LEU A 239 -25.41 4.32 -5.47
CA LEU A 239 -26.68 4.02 -6.12
C LEU A 239 -26.46 3.35 -7.48
N ALA A 240 -25.60 3.92 -8.31
CA ALA A 240 -25.25 3.38 -9.63
C ALA A 240 -24.70 1.95 -9.57
N LYS A 241 -23.88 1.61 -8.55
CA LYS A 241 -23.36 0.24 -8.36
C LYS A 241 -24.45 -0.80 -8.08
N LYS A 242 -25.62 -0.39 -7.57
CA LYS A 242 -26.73 -1.28 -7.17
C LYS A 242 -27.87 -1.31 -8.19
N GLN A 243 -27.90 -0.37 -9.13
CA GLN A 243 -28.94 -0.31 -10.15
C GLN A 243 -28.69 -1.34 -11.24
N GLU A 244 -29.68 -2.20 -11.44
CA GLU A 244 -29.66 -3.23 -12.49
C GLU A 244 -30.41 -2.77 -13.75
N VAL A 245 -31.33 -1.81 -13.62
CA VAL A 245 -32.16 -1.28 -14.71
C VAL A 245 -31.43 -0.12 -15.39
N LEU A 246 -31.15 -0.25 -16.69
CA LEU A 246 -30.35 0.72 -17.45
C LEU A 246 -30.91 2.14 -17.39
N ASN A 247 -32.22 2.33 -17.60
CA ASN A 247 -32.82 3.69 -17.60
C ASN A 247 -32.65 4.41 -16.25
N GLU A 248 -32.81 3.69 -15.14
CA GLU A 248 -32.62 4.29 -13.80
C GLU A 248 -31.15 4.64 -13.54
N LEU A 249 -30.25 3.79 -14.05
CA LEU A 249 -28.81 4.04 -14.00
C LEU A 249 -28.46 5.29 -14.81
N GLU A 250 -28.98 5.41 -16.04
CA GLU A 250 -28.78 6.59 -16.89
C GLU A 250 -29.23 7.89 -16.22
N GLU A 251 -30.39 7.92 -15.58
CA GLU A 251 -30.84 9.07 -14.79
C GLU A 251 -29.85 9.44 -13.67
N THR A 252 -29.27 8.43 -13.02
CA THR A 252 -28.28 8.62 -11.95
C THR A 252 -26.96 9.14 -12.51
N ILE A 253 -26.54 8.68 -13.70
CA ILE A 253 -25.36 9.20 -14.39
C ILE A 253 -25.58 10.64 -14.85
N THR A 254 -26.78 10.99 -15.34
CA THR A 254 -27.10 12.38 -15.71
C THR A 254 -26.97 13.31 -14.51
N LYS A 255 -27.49 12.92 -13.33
CA LYS A 255 -27.28 13.70 -12.10
C LYS A 255 -25.80 13.81 -11.72
N ALA A 256 -25.00 12.77 -11.93
CA ALA A 256 -23.56 12.80 -11.66
C ALA A 256 -22.81 13.70 -12.66
N GLU A 257 -23.25 13.72 -13.93
CA GLU A 257 -22.73 14.61 -14.98
C GLU A 257 -23.03 16.06 -14.63
N GLU A 258 -24.25 16.39 -14.22
CA GLU A 258 -24.63 17.74 -13.79
C GLU A 258 -23.72 18.26 -12.66
N VAL A 259 -23.40 17.41 -11.67
CA VAL A 259 -22.46 17.75 -10.59
C VAL A 259 -21.04 17.97 -11.13
N TYR A 260 -20.56 17.08 -12.01
CA TYR A 260 -19.24 17.26 -12.63
C TYR A 260 -19.16 18.54 -13.47
N GLU A 261 -20.21 18.90 -14.21
CA GLU A 261 -20.24 20.11 -15.03
C GLU A 261 -20.21 21.40 -14.21
N CYS A 262 -20.70 21.38 -12.97
CA CYS A 262 -20.54 22.46 -12.01
C CYS A 262 -19.08 22.59 -11.51
N PHE A 263 -18.37 21.46 -11.40
CA PHE A 263 -17.02 21.38 -10.82
C PHE A 263 -16.03 20.64 -11.74
N PRO A 264 -15.88 21.04 -13.03
CA PRO A 264 -15.13 20.24 -14.00
C PRO A 264 -13.63 20.20 -13.69
N ASN A 265 -13.16 21.13 -12.86
CA ASN A 265 -11.77 21.24 -12.47
C ASN A 265 -11.38 20.46 -11.20
N PHE A 266 -12.36 19.90 -10.48
CA PHE A 266 -12.11 19.17 -9.24
C PHE A 266 -11.90 17.69 -9.53
N GLU A 267 -10.67 17.23 -9.36
CA GLU A 267 -10.19 15.87 -9.56
C GLU A 267 -11.03 14.84 -8.81
N HIS A 268 -11.40 15.15 -7.56
CA HIS A 268 -12.17 14.25 -6.72
C HIS A 268 -13.58 14.02 -7.28
N ILE A 269 -14.27 15.08 -7.72
CA ILE A 269 -15.61 14.98 -8.33
C ILE A 269 -15.53 14.28 -9.69
N ALA A 270 -14.54 14.62 -10.51
CA ALA A 270 -14.33 14.00 -11.81
C ALA A 270 -14.03 12.49 -11.69
N GLY A 271 -13.23 12.07 -10.70
CA GLY A 271 -12.97 10.66 -10.41
C GLY A 271 -14.25 9.90 -10.02
N GLU A 272 -15.09 10.48 -9.16
CA GLU A 272 -16.38 9.90 -8.77
C GLU A 272 -17.33 9.75 -9.97
N TYR A 273 -17.38 10.75 -10.86
CA TYR A 273 -18.14 10.67 -12.10
C TYR A 273 -17.62 9.56 -13.04
N ILE A 274 -16.30 9.40 -13.16
CA ILE A 274 -15.72 8.29 -13.92
C ILE A 274 -16.14 6.92 -13.36
N PHE A 275 -16.21 6.77 -12.03
CA PHE A 275 -16.66 5.53 -11.41
C PHE A 275 -18.15 5.23 -11.65
N THR A 276 -19.00 6.24 -11.75
CA THR A 276 -20.41 6.04 -12.11
C THR A 276 -20.53 5.61 -13.58
N MET A 277 -19.78 6.26 -14.48
CA MET A 277 -19.71 5.88 -15.91
C MET A 277 -19.24 4.44 -16.13
N LEU A 278 -18.37 3.90 -15.27
CA LEU A 278 -17.98 2.48 -15.33
C LEU A 278 -19.19 1.54 -15.16
N GLN A 279 -20.12 1.88 -14.26
CA GLN A 279 -21.33 1.07 -14.07
C GLN A 279 -22.21 1.11 -15.32
N LEU A 280 -22.36 2.30 -15.91
CA LEU A 280 -23.09 2.49 -17.16
C LEU A 280 -22.48 1.67 -18.30
N ALA A 281 -21.16 1.78 -18.50
CA ALA A 281 -20.45 1.05 -19.56
C ALA A 281 -20.65 -0.47 -19.47
N LYS A 282 -20.68 -1.04 -18.24
CA LYS A 282 -20.95 -2.47 -18.01
C LYS A 282 -22.36 -2.91 -18.39
N LYS A 283 -23.32 -1.98 -18.46
CA LYS A 283 -24.74 -2.25 -18.75
C LYS A 283 -25.17 -1.83 -20.16
N GLN A 284 -24.39 -0.99 -20.84
CA GLN A 284 -24.68 -0.55 -22.21
C GLN A 284 -24.50 -1.70 -23.20
N ASP A 285 -25.57 -2.08 -23.89
CA ASP A 285 -25.55 -3.06 -24.99
C ASP A 285 -25.27 -2.42 -26.36
N ASN A 286 -25.62 -1.16 -26.52
CA ASN A 286 -25.39 -0.39 -27.73
C ASN A 286 -23.93 0.08 -27.79
N LEU A 287 -23.24 -0.30 -28.87
CA LEU A 287 -21.83 0.03 -29.09
C LEU A 287 -21.58 1.54 -29.25
N GLU A 288 -22.49 2.28 -29.88
CA GLU A 288 -22.35 3.74 -30.06
C GLU A 288 -22.47 4.49 -28.72
N GLU A 289 -23.35 4.01 -27.84
CA GLU A 289 -23.52 4.54 -26.49
C GLU A 289 -22.30 4.24 -25.62
N LEU A 290 -21.79 3.00 -25.67
CA LEU A 290 -20.54 2.62 -25.02
C LEU A 290 -19.37 3.49 -25.49
N GLN A 291 -19.23 3.69 -26.81
CA GLN A 291 -18.17 4.52 -27.38
C GLN A 291 -18.25 5.96 -26.85
N ARG A 292 -19.46 6.53 -26.73
CA ARG A 292 -19.67 7.86 -26.15
C ARG A 292 -19.21 7.92 -24.69
N THR A 293 -19.55 6.91 -23.88
CA THR A 293 -19.12 6.81 -22.48
C THR A 293 -17.60 6.75 -22.35
N VAL A 294 -16.96 5.84 -23.09
CA VAL A 294 -15.49 5.68 -23.08
C VAL A 294 -14.80 6.97 -23.51
N LYS A 295 -15.30 7.60 -24.58
CA LYS A 295 -14.77 8.87 -25.08
C LYS A 295 -14.87 9.97 -24.03
N LYS A 296 -16.00 10.11 -23.34
CA LYS A 296 -16.18 11.11 -22.27
C LYS A 296 -15.14 10.93 -21.16
N VAL A 297 -14.92 9.71 -20.68
CA VAL A 297 -13.89 9.41 -19.65
C VAL A 297 -12.51 9.89 -20.11
N LEU A 298 -12.14 9.57 -21.36
CA LEU A 298 -10.83 9.93 -21.91
C LEU A 298 -10.70 11.43 -22.22
N GLU A 299 -11.80 12.11 -22.52
CA GLU A 299 -11.85 13.58 -22.62
C GLU A 299 -11.64 14.24 -21.26
N ILE A 300 -12.19 13.68 -20.17
CA ILE A 300 -11.90 14.14 -18.80
C ILE A 300 -10.40 13.99 -18.52
N PHE A 301 -9.83 12.79 -18.71
CA PHE A 301 -8.39 12.55 -18.54
C PHE A 301 -7.53 13.55 -19.31
N ARG A 302 -7.86 13.74 -20.60
CA ARG A 302 -7.17 14.70 -21.47
C ARG A 302 -7.28 16.13 -20.95
N SER A 303 -8.46 16.55 -20.48
CA SER A 303 -8.67 17.91 -19.98
C SER A 303 -7.75 18.24 -18.80
N PHE A 304 -7.53 17.29 -17.88
CA PHE A 304 -6.58 17.43 -16.78
C PHE A 304 -5.13 17.43 -17.28
N CYS A 305 -4.78 16.60 -18.27
CA CYS A 305 -3.46 16.62 -18.89
C CYS A 305 -3.11 17.97 -19.54
N GLU A 306 -4.10 18.64 -20.13
CA GLU A 306 -3.92 19.93 -20.82
C GLU A 306 -3.94 21.14 -19.86
N ARG A 307 -4.26 20.96 -18.57
CA ARG A 307 -4.11 22.00 -17.56
C ARG A 307 -2.61 22.20 -17.30
N ILE A 308 -2.07 23.30 -17.80
CA ILE A 308 -0.69 23.72 -17.57
C ILE A 308 -0.70 24.61 -16.31
N PRO A 309 0.15 24.37 -15.30
CA PRO A 309 0.59 25.43 -14.42
C PRO A 309 1.47 26.37 -15.26
N THR A 310 0.94 27.52 -15.65
CA THR A 310 1.79 28.65 -16.02
C THR A 310 2.49 29.11 -14.74
N GLU A 311 3.76 28.79 -14.62
CA GLU A 311 4.67 29.11 -13.50
C GLU A 311 4.53 28.21 -12.25
N GLU A 312 5.68 27.68 -11.82
CA GLU A 312 6.01 26.93 -10.59
C GLU A 312 4.97 25.92 -10.05
N SER A 313 5.32 24.64 -10.18
CA SER A 313 4.71 23.44 -9.59
C SER A 313 4.04 23.66 -8.22
N SER A 314 2.71 23.55 -8.17
CA SER A 314 2.00 23.22 -6.93
C SER A 314 2.00 21.69 -6.75
N GLU A 315 2.28 21.20 -5.54
CA GLU A 315 2.13 19.77 -5.17
C GLU A 315 0.71 19.25 -5.50
N ASP A 316 -0.28 20.14 -5.50
CA ASP A 316 -1.68 19.87 -5.81
C ASP A 316 -1.91 19.36 -7.25
N TYR A 317 -1.20 19.90 -8.26
CA TYR A 317 -1.40 19.44 -9.65
C TYR A 317 -0.89 18.00 -9.88
N ASP A 318 0.25 17.66 -9.27
CA ASP A 318 0.77 16.30 -9.37
C ASP A 318 -0.19 15.31 -8.70
N TYR A 319 -0.82 15.70 -7.60
CA TYR A 319 -1.87 14.92 -6.94
C TYR A 319 -3.11 14.76 -7.83
N ASP A 320 -3.63 15.84 -8.41
CA ASP A 320 -4.79 15.83 -9.31
C ASP A 320 -4.58 14.86 -10.49
N MET A 321 -3.41 14.97 -11.11
CA MET A 321 -3.04 14.11 -12.24
C MET A 321 -2.92 12.65 -11.84
N ILE A 322 -2.37 12.35 -10.66
CA ILE A 322 -2.33 10.98 -10.13
C ILE A 322 -3.77 10.46 -9.93
N SER A 323 -4.62 11.23 -9.26
CA SER A 323 -6.01 10.86 -8.95
C SER A 323 -6.83 10.57 -10.22
N ILE A 324 -6.74 11.45 -11.22
CA ILE A 324 -7.45 11.28 -12.49
C ILE A 324 -6.89 10.13 -13.33
N ARG A 325 -5.56 9.96 -13.36
CA ARG A 325 -4.94 8.80 -14.02
C ARG A 325 -5.43 7.51 -13.40
N GLU A 326 -5.42 7.39 -12.07
CA GLU A 326 -5.89 6.19 -11.37
C GLU A 326 -7.36 5.90 -11.67
N SER A 327 -8.22 6.93 -11.63
CA SER A 327 -9.67 6.79 -11.89
C SER A 327 -9.95 6.37 -13.34
N SER A 328 -9.29 7.00 -14.32
CA SER A 328 -9.43 6.67 -15.75
C SER A 328 -8.84 5.31 -16.08
N SER A 329 -7.67 4.98 -15.54
CA SER A 329 -7.09 3.64 -15.68
C SER A 329 -8.00 2.59 -15.06
N TYR A 330 -8.60 2.86 -13.89
CA TYR A 330 -9.52 1.94 -13.22
C TYR A 330 -10.77 1.69 -14.05
N PHE A 331 -11.37 2.73 -14.65
CA PHE A 331 -12.47 2.56 -15.58
C PHE A 331 -12.10 1.58 -16.70
N VAL A 332 -10.96 1.80 -17.37
CA VAL A 332 -10.53 0.99 -18.51
C VAL A 332 -10.18 -0.44 -18.06
N SER A 333 -9.38 -0.58 -17.02
CA SER A 333 -8.89 -1.87 -16.52
C SER A 333 -10.02 -2.72 -15.95
N GLU A 334 -10.94 -2.16 -15.18
CA GLU A 334 -12.08 -2.90 -14.63
C GLU A 334 -13.11 -3.26 -15.68
N TYR A 335 -13.28 -2.43 -16.71
CA TYR A 335 -14.11 -2.79 -17.86
C TYR A 335 -13.50 -3.97 -18.61
N ILE A 336 -12.17 -3.97 -18.85
CA ILE A 336 -11.45 -5.13 -19.42
C ILE A 336 -11.56 -6.35 -18.50
N ASN A 337 -11.33 -6.20 -17.19
CA ASN A 337 -11.40 -7.29 -16.21
C ASN A 337 -12.79 -7.91 -16.17
N TYR A 338 -13.85 -7.10 -16.27
CA TYR A 338 -15.22 -7.59 -16.34
C TYR A 338 -15.39 -8.60 -17.48
N PHE A 339 -14.83 -8.35 -18.68
CA PHE A 339 -14.84 -9.32 -19.78
C PHE A 339 -13.88 -10.49 -19.58
N LEU A 340 -12.66 -10.23 -19.07
CA LEU A 340 -11.68 -11.29 -18.79
C LEU A 340 -12.18 -12.30 -17.74
N ILE A 341 -13.01 -11.86 -16.80
CA ILE A 341 -13.55 -12.69 -15.71
C ILE A 341 -14.91 -13.28 -16.09
N SER A 342 -15.79 -12.49 -16.69
CA SER A 342 -17.22 -12.79 -16.83
C SER A 342 -17.65 -13.33 -18.19
N SER A 343 -16.72 -13.66 -19.10
CA SER A 343 -17.07 -14.15 -20.45
C SER A 343 -17.89 -15.45 -20.39
N LEU A 344 -19.22 -15.33 -20.26
CA LEU A 344 -20.19 -16.36 -20.57
C LEU A 344 -20.04 -16.66 -22.06
N GLU A 345 -20.07 -17.94 -22.43
CA GLU A 345 -19.83 -18.37 -23.82
C GLU A 345 -20.80 -17.75 -24.85
N GLU A 346 -21.92 -17.18 -24.38
CA GLU A 346 -22.98 -16.57 -25.19
C GLU A 346 -22.71 -15.10 -25.60
N GLU A 347 -21.69 -14.42 -25.08
CA GLU A 347 -21.38 -13.00 -25.38
C GLU A 347 -20.06 -12.77 -26.16
N LYS A 348 -19.43 -13.85 -26.67
CA LYS A 348 -18.13 -13.77 -27.34
C LYS A 348 -18.12 -12.81 -28.54
N ASP A 349 -19.18 -12.81 -29.35
CA ASP A 349 -19.25 -12.00 -30.57
C ASP A 349 -19.31 -10.49 -30.28
N LYS A 350 -19.86 -10.07 -29.12
CA LYS A 350 -19.89 -8.65 -28.70
C LYS A 350 -18.60 -8.20 -28.01
N THR A 351 -17.81 -9.14 -27.49
CA THR A 351 -16.63 -8.82 -26.69
C THR A 351 -15.54 -8.16 -27.53
N GLU A 352 -15.39 -8.58 -28.79
CA GLU A 352 -14.37 -8.04 -29.68
C GLU A 352 -14.67 -6.58 -30.10
N ASP A 353 -15.90 -6.28 -30.51
CA ASP A 353 -16.29 -4.92 -30.90
C ASP A 353 -16.15 -3.93 -29.74
N ARG A 354 -16.59 -4.32 -28.53
CA ARG A 354 -16.46 -3.51 -27.31
C ARG A 354 -14.99 -3.23 -26.97
N PHE A 355 -14.13 -4.21 -27.18
CA PHE A 355 -12.71 -4.11 -26.95
C PHE A 355 -12.04 -3.18 -27.96
N ASP A 356 -12.40 -3.30 -29.24
CA ASP A 356 -11.87 -2.45 -30.29
C ASP A 356 -12.32 -0.99 -30.12
N ILE A 357 -13.53 -0.74 -29.60
CA ILE A 357 -13.98 0.61 -29.19
C ILE A 357 -13.03 1.20 -28.15
N LEU A 358 -12.77 0.47 -27.07
CA LEU A 358 -11.88 0.92 -25.99
C LEU A 358 -10.49 1.29 -26.51
N LEU A 359 -9.90 0.42 -27.32
CA LEU A 359 -8.58 0.64 -27.92
C LEU A 359 -8.58 1.79 -28.92
N SER A 360 -9.64 1.93 -29.72
CA SER A 360 -9.76 3.02 -30.69
C SER A 360 -9.85 4.38 -30.00
N GLU A 361 -10.63 4.50 -28.93
CA GLU A 361 -10.76 5.74 -28.18
C GLU A 361 -9.46 6.07 -27.44
N LEU A 362 -8.81 5.08 -26.82
CA LEU A 362 -7.45 5.24 -26.25
C LEU A 362 -6.46 5.73 -27.31
N SER A 363 -6.50 5.18 -28.53
CA SER A 363 -5.65 5.62 -29.64
C SER A 363 -5.96 7.06 -30.05
N ASN A 364 -7.23 7.44 -30.12
CA ASN A 364 -7.70 8.74 -30.57
C ASN A 364 -7.45 9.88 -29.56
N VAL A 365 -7.16 9.59 -28.29
CA VAL A 365 -6.77 10.62 -27.32
C VAL A 365 -5.46 11.27 -27.78
N LYS A 366 -5.55 12.53 -28.19
CA LYS A 366 -4.40 13.37 -28.55
C LYS A 366 -4.04 14.24 -27.36
N ILE A 367 -2.95 13.93 -26.69
CA ILE A 367 -2.40 14.71 -25.60
C ILE A 367 -1.21 15.49 -26.15
N LYS A 368 -1.17 16.81 -25.94
CA LYS A 368 0.01 17.58 -26.35
C LYS A 368 1.20 17.14 -25.49
N PRO A 369 2.33 16.71 -26.09
CA PRO A 369 3.51 16.37 -25.31
C PRO A 369 4.00 17.61 -24.55
N LYS A 370 4.34 17.45 -23.26
CA LYS A 370 5.01 18.51 -22.50
C LYS A 370 6.42 18.68 -23.06
N THR A 371 6.94 19.90 -23.07
CA THR A 371 8.32 20.17 -23.54
C THR A 371 9.39 19.53 -22.64
N ASP A 372 9.04 19.19 -21.38
CA ASP A 372 9.97 18.73 -20.35
C ASP A 372 9.53 17.47 -19.58
N SER A 373 8.42 16.80 -19.92
CA SER A 373 8.05 15.55 -19.21
C SER A 373 8.78 14.33 -19.78
N LYS A 374 9.47 13.58 -18.91
CA LYS A 374 10.21 12.36 -19.27
C LYS A 374 9.32 11.22 -19.79
N THR A 375 8.03 11.22 -19.46
CA THR A 375 7.08 10.18 -19.93
C THR A 375 5.81 10.86 -20.46
N GLU A 376 5.30 10.36 -21.58
CA GLU A 376 4.08 10.85 -22.19
C GLU A 376 2.86 10.47 -21.32
N PRO A 377 1.93 11.38 -20.99
CA PRO A 377 0.79 11.07 -20.11
C PRO A 377 -0.05 9.87 -20.58
N LYS A 378 -0.11 9.65 -21.89
CA LYS A 378 -0.78 8.50 -22.50
C LYS A 378 -0.06 7.19 -22.17
N THR A 379 1.27 7.20 -22.19
CA THR A 379 2.11 6.05 -21.79
C THR A 379 1.89 5.73 -20.32
N ASP A 380 1.86 6.74 -19.45
CA ASP A 380 1.59 6.54 -18.01
C ASP A 380 0.20 5.95 -17.78
N LEU A 381 -0.83 6.42 -18.49
CA LEU A 381 -2.18 5.87 -18.43
C LEU A 381 -2.19 4.38 -18.80
N ILE A 382 -1.55 4.01 -19.90
CA ILE A 382 -1.49 2.62 -20.38
C ILE A 382 -0.69 1.73 -19.43
N VAL A 383 0.45 2.20 -18.92
CA VAL A 383 1.23 1.47 -17.90
C VAL A 383 0.39 1.22 -16.65
N THR A 384 -0.37 2.23 -16.19
CA THR A 384 -1.26 2.12 -15.03
C THR A 384 -2.42 1.14 -15.31
N ILE A 385 -2.98 1.13 -16.52
CA ILE A 385 -3.99 0.13 -16.93
C ILE A 385 -3.42 -1.28 -16.87
N ILE A 386 -2.22 -1.50 -17.43
CA ILE A 386 -1.54 -2.81 -17.38
C ILE A 386 -1.34 -3.20 -15.90
N ASP A 387 -0.81 -2.31 -15.06
CA ASP A 387 -0.60 -2.56 -13.62
C ASP A 387 -1.87 -3.01 -12.90
N GLN A 388 -2.99 -2.35 -13.15
CA GLN A 388 -4.27 -2.70 -12.53
C GLN A 388 -4.80 -4.05 -13.02
N ILE A 389 -4.66 -4.38 -14.31
CA ILE A 389 -5.02 -5.70 -14.86
C ILE A 389 -4.17 -6.81 -14.23
N PHE A 390 -2.85 -6.60 -14.12
CA PHE A 390 -1.94 -7.55 -13.46
C PHE A 390 -2.19 -7.63 -11.94
N SER A 391 -2.79 -6.60 -11.34
CA SER A 391 -3.10 -6.61 -9.91
C SER A 391 -4.36 -7.41 -9.54
N SER A 392 -5.27 -7.65 -10.49
CA SER A 392 -6.47 -8.47 -10.26
C SER A 392 -6.14 -9.97 -10.31
N SER A 393 -6.11 -10.63 -9.14
CA SER A 393 -5.79 -12.06 -9.04
C SER A 393 -6.79 -12.98 -9.75
N ASP A 394 -8.04 -12.53 -9.89
CA ASP A 394 -9.13 -13.31 -10.49
C ASP A 394 -8.94 -13.50 -12.01
N ASN A 395 -8.20 -12.60 -12.65
CA ASN A 395 -7.83 -12.74 -14.05
C ASN A 395 -7.07 -14.04 -14.30
N PHE A 396 -6.23 -14.47 -13.36
CA PHE A 396 -5.23 -15.53 -13.57
C PHE A 396 -5.53 -16.85 -12.84
N SER A 397 -6.46 -16.86 -11.88
CA SER A 397 -6.85 -18.06 -11.11
C SER A 397 -7.46 -19.19 -11.98
N SER A 398 -7.89 -18.85 -13.21
CA SER A 398 -8.48 -19.74 -14.22
C SER A 398 -8.11 -19.31 -15.66
N PHE A 399 -6.84 -18.98 -15.90
CA PHE A 399 -6.37 -18.43 -17.19
C PHE A 399 -6.54 -19.41 -18.38
N THR A 400 -7.69 -19.31 -19.05
CA THR A 400 -8.06 -20.14 -20.22
C THR A 400 -7.38 -19.65 -21.49
N ASN A 401 -7.48 -20.44 -22.57
CA ASN A 401 -7.00 -20.03 -23.90
C ASN A 401 -7.68 -18.75 -24.40
N ASN A 402 -8.95 -18.53 -24.04
CA ASN A 402 -9.66 -17.31 -24.42
C ASN A 402 -9.05 -16.08 -23.74
N LYS A 403 -8.75 -16.19 -22.43
CA LYS A 403 -8.12 -15.09 -21.68
C LYS A 403 -6.71 -14.78 -22.20
N SER A 404 -5.93 -15.79 -22.57
CA SER A 404 -4.60 -15.56 -23.16
C SER A 404 -4.69 -14.87 -24.53
N GLN A 405 -5.66 -15.22 -25.37
CA GLN A 405 -5.89 -14.53 -26.64
C GLN A 405 -6.26 -13.05 -26.44
N ILE A 406 -7.19 -12.75 -25.53
CA ILE A 406 -7.58 -11.37 -25.22
C ILE A 406 -6.37 -10.58 -24.68
N MET A 407 -5.63 -11.15 -23.72
CA MET A 407 -4.44 -10.51 -23.17
C MET A 407 -3.35 -10.26 -24.23
N SER A 408 -3.20 -11.18 -25.18
CA SER A 408 -2.25 -11.03 -26.28
C SER A 408 -2.63 -9.89 -27.21
N LYS A 409 -3.91 -9.84 -27.63
CA LYS A 409 -4.45 -8.73 -28.44
C LYS A 409 -4.29 -7.40 -27.70
N LEU A 410 -4.56 -7.37 -26.39
CA LEU A 410 -4.42 -6.18 -25.55
C LEU A 410 -2.99 -5.64 -25.53
N LEU A 411 -2.01 -6.48 -25.17
CA LEU A 411 -0.63 -6.04 -25.00
C LEU A 411 -0.02 -5.60 -26.34
N SER A 412 -0.30 -6.33 -27.42
CA SER A 412 0.06 -5.94 -28.79
C SER A 412 -0.51 -4.56 -29.14
N LYS A 413 -1.82 -4.36 -28.95
CA LYS A 413 -2.49 -3.09 -29.25
C LYS A 413 -2.03 -1.93 -28.38
N PHE A 414 -1.66 -2.17 -27.12
CA PHE A 414 -1.04 -1.13 -26.30
C PHE A 414 0.34 -0.72 -26.84
N GLY A 415 1.13 -1.66 -27.34
CA GLY A 415 2.38 -1.38 -28.06
C GLY A 415 2.18 -0.59 -29.36
N ASP A 416 1.07 -0.81 -30.07
CA ASP A 416 0.70 -0.01 -31.25
C ASP A 416 0.35 1.45 -30.88
N ILE A 417 -0.21 1.67 -29.68
CA ILE A 417 -0.73 2.97 -29.24
C ILE A 417 0.38 3.85 -28.64
N VAL A 418 1.30 3.28 -27.85
CA VAL A 418 2.41 4.00 -27.19
C VAL A 418 3.69 3.19 -27.17
N SER A 419 4.83 3.88 -27.14
CA SER A 419 6.12 3.22 -26.89
C SER A 419 6.23 2.84 -25.40
N LEU A 420 6.25 1.54 -25.14
CA LEU A 420 6.48 0.98 -23.80
C LEU A 420 7.95 0.61 -23.54
N GLY A 421 8.85 0.89 -24.49
CA GLY A 421 10.27 0.54 -24.42
C GLY A 421 11.06 1.24 -23.31
N GLU A 422 10.57 2.37 -22.81
CA GLU A 422 11.16 3.11 -21.67
C GLU A 422 10.44 2.85 -20.35
N THR A 423 9.54 1.86 -20.32
CA THR A 423 8.76 1.49 -19.13
C THR A 423 9.26 0.18 -18.52
N LYS A 424 8.72 -0.21 -17.36
CA LYS A 424 9.02 -1.53 -16.75
C LYS A 424 8.57 -2.73 -17.60
N TYR A 425 7.78 -2.50 -18.66
CA TYR A 425 7.33 -3.52 -19.61
C TYR A 425 8.23 -3.63 -20.85
N SER A 426 9.36 -2.91 -20.90
CA SER A 426 10.24 -2.86 -22.07
C SER A 426 10.64 -4.24 -22.60
N VAL A 427 11.14 -5.12 -21.73
CA VAL A 427 11.57 -6.48 -22.12
C VAL A 427 10.39 -7.31 -22.65
N LEU A 428 9.22 -7.22 -22.00
CA LEU A 428 8.02 -7.92 -22.47
C LEU A 428 7.65 -7.45 -23.88
N MET A 429 7.64 -6.14 -24.10
CA MET A 429 7.24 -5.54 -25.37
C MET A 429 8.27 -5.77 -26.48
N ASN A 430 9.57 -5.76 -26.17
CA ASN A 430 10.62 -6.11 -27.12
C ASN A 430 10.47 -7.56 -27.61
N LEU A 431 10.14 -8.49 -26.71
CA LEU A 431 9.89 -9.88 -27.08
C LEU A 431 8.60 -10.04 -27.90
N ILE A 432 7.51 -9.36 -27.54
CA ILE A 432 6.26 -9.33 -28.32
C ILE A 432 6.54 -8.84 -29.74
N ASN A 433 7.13 -7.66 -29.88
CA ASN A 433 7.43 -7.05 -31.17
C ASN A 433 8.33 -7.96 -32.02
N SER A 434 9.37 -8.54 -31.42
CA SER A 434 10.28 -9.46 -32.13
C SER A 434 9.57 -10.72 -32.65
N LEU A 435 8.61 -11.26 -31.89
CA LEU A 435 7.81 -12.40 -32.31
C LEU A 435 6.84 -12.03 -33.43
N GLU A 436 6.13 -10.92 -33.31
CA GLU A 436 5.17 -10.44 -34.31
C GLU A 436 5.85 -10.09 -35.64
N GLU A 437 7.00 -9.39 -35.60
CA GLU A 437 7.83 -9.09 -36.78
C GLU A 437 8.26 -10.34 -37.55
N LYS A 438 8.41 -11.47 -36.84
CA LYS A 438 8.75 -12.78 -37.43
C LYS A 438 7.52 -13.62 -37.75
N GLY A 439 6.31 -13.10 -37.56
CA GLY A 439 5.04 -13.76 -37.88
C GLY A 439 4.67 -14.89 -36.93
N TYR A 440 5.19 -14.89 -35.69
CA TYR A 440 4.76 -15.84 -34.67
C TYR A 440 3.45 -15.40 -34.01
N ASP A 441 2.62 -16.37 -33.66
CA ASP A 441 1.55 -16.16 -32.68
C ASP A 441 2.16 -15.96 -31.29
N ILE A 442 1.87 -14.83 -30.66
CA ILE A 442 2.39 -14.46 -29.34
C ILE A 442 1.58 -15.09 -28.19
N GLU A 443 0.40 -15.66 -28.45
CA GLU A 443 -0.48 -16.24 -27.40
C GLU A 443 0.23 -17.23 -26.48
N PRO A 444 1.03 -18.20 -26.99
CA PRO A 444 1.74 -19.12 -26.13
C PRO A 444 2.78 -18.43 -25.22
N PHE A 445 3.42 -17.36 -25.71
CA PHE A 445 4.39 -16.57 -24.95
C PHE A 445 3.70 -15.77 -23.85
N ILE A 446 2.66 -15.00 -24.17
CA ILE A 446 1.90 -14.21 -23.19
C ILE A 446 1.31 -15.11 -22.10
N LYS A 447 0.84 -16.29 -22.48
CA LYS A 447 0.33 -17.26 -21.52
C LYS A 447 1.43 -17.80 -20.61
N ALA A 448 2.60 -18.14 -21.15
CA ALA A 448 3.74 -18.54 -20.33
C ALA A 448 4.16 -17.41 -19.37
N TYR A 449 4.25 -16.18 -19.87
CA TYR A 449 4.54 -14.98 -19.10
C TYR A 449 3.57 -14.82 -17.91
N CYS A 450 2.26 -14.82 -18.14
CA CYS A 450 1.26 -14.70 -17.09
C CYS A 450 1.35 -15.84 -16.05
N MET A 451 1.62 -17.08 -16.48
CA MET A 451 1.79 -18.21 -15.56
C MET A 451 3.07 -18.08 -14.71
N VAL A 452 4.16 -17.63 -15.30
CA VAL A 452 5.42 -17.37 -14.60
C VAL A 452 5.24 -16.27 -13.56
N GLN A 453 4.66 -15.13 -13.94
CA GLN A 453 4.41 -14.02 -13.03
C GLN A 453 3.44 -14.40 -11.90
N THR A 454 2.43 -15.22 -12.21
CA THR A 454 1.54 -15.79 -11.19
C THR A 454 2.32 -16.64 -10.19
N ILE A 455 3.18 -17.56 -10.66
CA ILE A 455 4.03 -18.38 -9.78
C ILE A 455 4.94 -17.49 -8.93
N LYS A 456 5.62 -16.51 -9.54
CA LYS A 456 6.54 -15.58 -8.88
C LYS A 456 5.82 -14.81 -7.75
N PHE A 457 4.62 -14.31 -8.01
CA PHE A 457 3.76 -13.70 -6.99
C PHE A 457 3.28 -14.70 -5.93
N GLN A 458 2.94 -15.93 -6.31
CA GLN A 458 2.58 -16.94 -5.31
C GLN A 458 3.75 -17.29 -4.38
N LEU A 459 4.99 -17.24 -4.86
CA LEU A 459 6.18 -17.53 -4.08
C LEU A 459 6.70 -16.33 -3.28
N SER A 460 6.36 -15.09 -3.64
CA SER A 460 6.74 -13.91 -2.87
C SER A 460 6.22 -13.97 -1.43
N LEU A 461 6.96 -13.39 -0.50
CA LEU A 461 6.53 -13.26 0.88
C LEU A 461 5.52 -12.11 1.01
N LYS A 462 4.32 -12.42 1.52
CA LYS A 462 3.22 -11.46 1.70
C LYS A 462 3.17 -10.83 3.10
N ASP A 463 4.00 -11.33 4.02
CA ASP A 463 3.99 -10.91 5.42
C ASP A 463 5.34 -11.26 6.06
N LEU A 464 6.11 -10.21 6.37
CA LEU A 464 7.45 -10.33 6.97
C LEU A 464 7.39 -10.45 8.51
N SER A 465 6.23 -10.29 9.13
CA SER A 465 6.09 -10.28 10.61
C SER A 465 5.97 -11.68 11.24
N LYS A 466 5.68 -12.70 10.43
CA LYS A 466 5.32 -14.04 10.92
C LYS A 466 6.49 -14.88 11.41
N GLU A 467 7.64 -14.79 10.75
CA GLU A 467 8.79 -15.63 11.05
C GLU A 467 10.09 -14.82 10.93
N ASP A 468 11.02 -15.09 11.83
CA ASP A 468 12.40 -14.59 11.69
C ASP A 468 13.11 -15.35 10.56
N PHE A 469 13.94 -14.63 9.83
CA PHE A 469 14.75 -15.20 8.77
C PHE A 469 16.18 -14.66 8.82
N GLY A 470 17.13 -15.49 8.40
CA GLY A 470 18.54 -15.22 8.58
C GLY A 470 19.44 -15.83 7.53
N HIS A 471 20.72 -15.46 7.59
CA HIS A 471 21.77 -15.91 6.69
C HIS A 471 22.93 -16.49 7.49
N TYR A 472 23.28 -17.75 7.23
CA TYR A 472 24.45 -18.38 7.81
C TYR A 472 25.69 -18.01 7.00
N THR A 473 26.73 -17.55 7.68
CA THR A 473 27.97 -17.10 7.03
C THR A 473 29.18 -17.24 7.96
N SER A 474 30.37 -16.92 7.49
CA SER A 474 31.60 -16.98 8.30
C SER A 474 31.72 -15.76 9.22
N GLY A 475 32.54 -15.90 10.28
CA GLY A 475 32.91 -14.76 11.13
C GLY A 475 33.65 -13.67 10.36
N GLU A 476 34.43 -14.02 9.34
CA GLU A 476 35.13 -13.08 8.48
C GLU A 476 34.16 -12.17 7.71
N VAL A 477 33.09 -12.75 7.15
CA VAL A 477 32.05 -11.97 6.46
C VAL A 477 31.37 -11.00 7.43
N LEU A 478 31.09 -11.43 8.67
CA LEU A 478 30.58 -10.52 9.69
C LEU A 478 31.56 -9.35 9.94
N GLN A 479 32.86 -9.60 10.05
CA GLN A 479 33.84 -8.51 10.21
C GLN A 479 33.87 -7.55 9.03
N ILE A 480 33.73 -8.05 7.80
CA ILE A 480 33.61 -7.22 6.59
C ILE A 480 32.37 -6.33 6.68
N LEU A 481 31.23 -6.87 7.13
CA LEU A 481 29.98 -6.12 7.26
C LEU A 481 30.05 -5.04 8.35
N LEU A 482 30.77 -5.29 9.44
CA LEU A 482 30.92 -4.35 10.56
C LEU A 482 32.07 -3.34 10.37
N LYS A 483 32.92 -3.52 9.34
CA LYS A 483 34.10 -2.71 9.10
C LYS A 483 33.72 -1.23 8.97
N GLN A 484 34.37 -0.39 9.76
CA GLN A 484 34.23 1.06 9.69
C GLN A 484 35.26 1.62 8.70
N SER A 485 34.88 2.60 7.88
CA SER A 485 35.79 3.28 6.95
C SER A 485 36.83 4.09 7.73
N SER A 486 38.12 3.86 7.44
CA SER A 486 39.24 4.63 7.99
C SER A 486 39.40 6.03 7.37
N ASP A 487 38.70 6.29 6.27
CA ASP A 487 38.94 7.46 5.44
C ASP A 487 38.01 8.60 5.87
N ASN A 488 38.61 9.48 6.67
CA ASN A 488 38.35 10.89 6.57
C ASN A 488 38.78 11.33 5.16
N GLU A 489 37.85 11.38 4.21
CA GLU A 489 38.08 12.28 3.08
C GLU A 489 38.02 13.69 3.63
N GLU A 490 39.19 14.32 3.75
CA GLU A 490 39.33 15.77 3.69
C GLU A 490 38.79 16.23 2.33
N SER A 491 37.47 16.31 2.18
CA SER A 491 36.89 17.22 1.21
C SER A 491 37.05 18.62 1.80
N SER A 492 38.16 19.27 1.41
CA SER A 492 38.32 20.71 1.48
C SER A 492 37.07 21.38 0.87
N ASP A 493 36.68 22.48 1.52
CA ASP A 493 35.64 23.42 1.11
C ASP A 493 34.21 23.04 1.51
N ASN A 494 33.91 23.25 2.79
CA ASN A 494 32.91 24.24 3.21
C ASN A 494 32.84 24.31 4.75
N GLU A 495 33.45 25.36 5.32
CA GLU A 495 33.15 25.81 6.68
C GLU A 495 31.69 26.25 6.74
N LYS A 496 30.80 25.39 7.25
CA LYS A 496 29.57 25.74 8.01
C LYS A 496 28.79 24.48 8.42
N SER A 497 29.12 23.94 9.59
CA SER A 497 28.20 23.33 10.58
C SER A 497 28.99 22.45 11.57
N ARG A 498 29.48 23.08 12.64
CA ARG A 498 29.97 22.35 13.81
C ARG A 498 28.74 21.94 14.64
N ASP A 499 28.10 20.83 14.29
CA ASP A 499 27.18 20.07 15.18
C ASP A 499 26.84 18.63 14.73
N ASN A 500 27.48 18.08 13.69
CA ASN A 500 27.32 16.65 13.35
C ASN A 500 28.41 15.81 14.02
N GLN A 501 28.14 15.37 15.26
CA GLN A 501 28.95 14.37 15.96
C GLN A 501 28.99 13.08 15.11
N LYS A 502 30.19 12.69 14.63
CA LYS A 502 30.39 11.49 13.78
C LYS A 502 29.82 10.24 14.48
N LEU A 503 28.80 9.63 13.90
CA LEU A 503 28.11 8.47 14.48
C LEU A 503 28.59 7.15 13.83
N TYR A 504 29.07 6.21 14.65
CA TYR A 504 29.37 4.84 14.21
C TYR A 504 28.09 4.13 13.73
N SER A 505 28.16 3.39 12.62
CA SER A 505 27.00 2.69 12.06
C SER A 505 27.40 1.53 11.14
N ILE A 506 26.51 0.54 10.98
CA ILE A 506 26.72 -0.56 10.04
C ILE A 506 26.47 -0.06 8.61
N LYS A 507 27.54 0.01 7.81
CA LYS A 507 27.47 0.40 6.39
C LYS A 507 27.71 -0.77 5.42
N GLY A 508 28.09 -1.93 5.94
CA GLY A 508 28.35 -3.13 5.14
C GLY A 508 27.11 -3.65 4.42
N ARG A 509 27.32 -4.16 3.21
CA ARG A 509 26.26 -4.67 2.32
C ARG A 509 26.51 -6.15 2.03
N THR A 510 25.44 -6.93 2.01
CA THR A 510 25.51 -8.34 1.61
C THR A 510 25.53 -8.45 0.07
N ARG A 511 26.09 -9.55 -0.42
CA ARG A 511 26.31 -9.81 -1.84
C ARG A 511 25.31 -10.82 -2.37
N LEU A 512 24.86 -10.63 -3.61
CA LEU A 512 24.14 -11.63 -4.39
C LEU A 512 25.12 -12.20 -5.42
N GLY A 513 25.39 -13.50 -5.35
CA GLY A 513 26.28 -14.17 -6.31
C GLY A 513 25.53 -14.55 -7.57
N ASN A 514 26.21 -14.62 -8.71
CA ASN A 514 25.60 -15.16 -9.92
C ASN A 514 25.11 -16.60 -9.67
N VAL A 515 23.92 -16.92 -10.19
CA VAL A 515 23.26 -18.21 -9.99
C VAL A 515 24.11 -19.41 -10.44
N LYS A 516 25.02 -19.23 -11.41
CA LYS A 516 25.93 -20.28 -11.91
C LYS A 516 27.03 -20.66 -10.91
N TYR A 517 27.21 -19.93 -9.83
CA TYR A 517 28.23 -20.20 -8.81
C TYR A 517 27.68 -20.87 -7.56
N MET A 518 26.38 -21.17 -7.53
CA MET A 518 25.74 -21.77 -6.37
C MET A 518 26.23 -23.20 -6.14
N ASN A 519 26.28 -23.61 -4.87
CA ASN A 519 26.84 -24.90 -4.47
C ASN A 519 25.93 -26.09 -4.78
N ASP A 520 24.63 -25.85 -4.98
CA ASP A 520 23.66 -26.90 -5.30
C ASP A 520 23.80 -27.30 -6.78
N PRO A 521 24.16 -28.57 -7.09
CA PRO A 521 24.30 -29.03 -8.47
C PRO A 521 22.96 -29.12 -9.21
N GLU A 522 21.83 -29.18 -8.51
CA GLU A 522 20.50 -29.18 -9.13
C GLU A 522 19.95 -27.76 -9.34
N GLU A 523 20.70 -26.72 -8.94
CA GLU A 523 20.30 -25.32 -9.04
C GLU A 523 19.87 -24.95 -10.47
N GLY A 524 18.64 -24.46 -10.61
CA GLY A 524 18.03 -24.11 -11.90
C GLY A 524 17.67 -25.30 -12.82
N SER A 525 17.89 -26.56 -12.40
CA SER A 525 17.57 -27.74 -13.23
C SER A 525 16.27 -28.45 -12.82
N VAL A 526 15.80 -28.20 -11.59
CA VAL A 526 14.64 -28.91 -11.02
C VAL A 526 13.36 -28.65 -11.81
N LEU A 527 13.13 -27.38 -12.19
CA LEU A 527 11.98 -26.99 -13.01
C LEU A 527 12.06 -27.63 -14.40
N ASP A 528 13.25 -27.66 -15.02
CA ASP A 528 13.47 -28.30 -16.32
C ASP A 528 13.11 -29.78 -16.30
N ARG A 529 13.58 -30.50 -15.28
CA ARG A 529 13.28 -31.91 -15.11
C ARG A 529 11.78 -32.14 -14.99
N TYR A 530 11.06 -31.27 -14.26
CA TYR A 530 9.61 -31.35 -14.16
C TYR A 530 8.90 -31.12 -15.50
N LEU A 531 9.31 -30.07 -16.22
CA LEU A 531 8.75 -29.68 -17.52
C LEU A 531 9.18 -30.63 -18.65
N LYS A 532 10.19 -31.47 -18.42
CA LYS A 532 10.86 -32.32 -19.41
C LYS A 532 11.47 -31.49 -20.54
N LEU A 533 12.02 -30.34 -20.16
CA LEU A 533 12.82 -29.49 -21.03
C LEU A 533 14.09 -30.25 -21.44
N ARG A 534 14.50 -30.10 -22.71
CA ARG A 534 15.75 -30.65 -23.28
C ARG A 534 15.83 -32.18 -23.29
N ARG A 535 15.20 -32.80 -24.30
CA ARG A 535 15.31 -34.25 -24.57
C ARG A 535 16.69 -34.70 -25.08
N SER A 536 17.66 -33.78 -25.26
CA SER A 536 18.97 -34.05 -25.86
C SER A 536 20.13 -33.46 -25.05
N ASN A 537 21.22 -34.23 -24.94
CA ASN A 537 22.49 -33.93 -24.25
C ASN A 537 23.28 -32.79 -24.93
N ASN A 538 22.71 -31.60 -25.10
CA ASN A 538 23.41 -30.47 -25.70
C ASN A 538 24.22 -29.69 -24.64
N PHE A 539 25.48 -30.09 -24.47
CA PHE A 539 26.47 -29.43 -23.60
C PHE A 539 26.61 -27.92 -23.86
N GLU A 540 26.38 -27.46 -25.10
CA GLU A 540 26.45 -26.04 -25.50
C GLU A 540 25.48 -25.12 -24.73
N VAL A 541 24.29 -25.62 -24.36
CA VAL A 541 23.30 -24.80 -23.62
C VAL A 541 23.67 -24.67 -22.13
N SER A 542 24.45 -25.59 -21.58
CA SER A 542 24.89 -25.53 -20.17
C SER A 542 25.89 -24.40 -19.88
N LEU A 543 26.60 -23.95 -20.91
CA LEU A 543 27.60 -22.88 -20.83
C LEU A 543 27.00 -21.48 -21.05
N LYS A 544 25.70 -21.37 -21.36
CA LYS A 544 25.05 -20.07 -21.52
C LYS A 544 25.13 -19.30 -20.18
N PRO A 545 25.67 -18.08 -20.17
CA PRO A 545 25.70 -17.26 -18.95
C PRO A 545 24.26 -16.90 -18.54
N SER A 546 24.04 -16.70 -17.24
CA SER A 546 22.74 -16.26 -16.72
C SER A 546 22.88 -14.84 -16.15
N PRO A 547 21.97 -13.91 -16.48
CA PRO A 547 21.94 -12.56 -15.92
C PRO A 547 21.35 -12.50 -14.49
N TRP A 548 21.08 -13.66 -13.88
CA TRP A 548 20.47 -13.72 -12.55
C TRP A 548 21.51 -13.84 -11.43
N PHE A 549 21.22 -13.15 -10.34
CA PHE A 549 22.01 -13.13 -9.12
C PHE A 549 21.10 -13.42 -7.92
N LEU A 550 21.58 -14.21 -6.96
CA LEU A 550 20.78 -14.57 -5.79
C LEU A 550 21.57 -14.52 -4.48
N MET A 551 20.81 -14.36 -3.39
CA MET A 551 21.26 -14.56 -2.02
C MET A 551 20.25 -15.42 -1.29
N SER A 552 20.72 -16.51 -0.66
CA SER A 552 19.89 -17.41 0.12
C SER A 552 19.76 -16.96 1.58
N LEU A 553 18.54 -17.04 2.10
CA LEU A 553 18.12 -16.80 3.46
C LEU A 553 17.34 -18.04 3.94
N THR A 554 17.06 -18.15 5.24
CA THR A 554 16.33 -19.29 5.80
C THR A 554 15.53 -18.91 7.04
N THR A 555 14.38 -19.55 7.25
CA THR A 555 13.64 -19.48 8.52
C THR A 555 14.08 -20.56 9.53
N ALA A 556 14.96 -21.49 9.13
CA ALA A 556 15.59 -22.48 10.00
C ALA A 556 16.72 -21.83 10.84
N ILE A 557 16.33 -20.94 11.76
CA ILE A 557 17.24 -20.22 12.65
C ILE A 557 17.76 -21.14 13.75
N ASP A 558 19.07 -21.04 14.02
CA ASP A 558 19.79 -21.89 14.97
C ASP A 558 19.56 -23.40 14.77
N ASP A 559 19.66 -23.86 13.52
CA ASP A 559 19.44 -25.24 13.09
C ASP A 559 20.76 -25.99 12.86
N LEU A 560 20.81 -27.26 13.25
CA LEU A 560 22.02 -28.09 13.18
C LEU A 560 22.47 -28.38 11.74
N ALA A 561 21.54 -28.65 10.82
CA ALA A 561 21.88 -28.91 9.43
C ALA A 561 22.43 -27.63 8.78
N MET A 562 21.79 -26.50 9.07
CA MET A 562 22.24 -25.19 8.57
C MET A 562 23.62 -24.80 9.12
N TRP A 563 23.90 -25.03 10.40
CA TRP A 563 25.24 -24.84 10.98
C TRP A 563 26.31 -25.69 10.29
N SER A 564 25.98 -26.95 10.00
CA SER A 564 26.91 -27.89 9.38
C SER A 564 27.25 -27.49 7.94
N GLN A 565 26.25 -27.11 7.15
CA GLN A 565 26.41 -26.87 5.72
C GLN A 565 26.83 -25.43 5.40
N TYR A 566 26.21 -24.45 6.07
CA TYR A 566 26.32 -23.04 5.70
C TYR A 566 26.97 -22.18 6.81
N GLY A 567 26.93 -22.63 8.06
CA GLY A 567 27.50 -21.92 9.21
C GLY A 567 29.00 -22.16 9.44
N ALA A 568 29.79 -22.36 8.37
CA ALA A 568 31.22 -22.65 8.41
C ALA A 568 31.57 -23.78 9.42
N ARG A 569 30.89 -24.93 9.31
CA ARG A 569 31.05 -26.07 10.24
C ARG A 569 30.84 -25.68 11.72
N ALA A 570 29.82 -24.87 11.98
CA ALA A 570 29.47 -24.32 13.30
C ALA A 570 30.49 -23.33 13.91
N GLU A 571 31.49 -22.88 13.15
CA GLU A 571 32.45 -21.84 13.56
C GLU A 571 32.05 -20.43 13.08
N GLY A 572 30.99 -20.33 12.27
CA GLY A 572 30.49 -19.08 11.71
C GLY A 572 29.42 -18.40 12.56
N VAL A 573 28.58 -17.59 11.91
CA VAL A 573 27.46 -16.86 12.52
C VAL A 573 26.18 -17.03 11.71
N CYS A 574 25.03 -16.88 12.37
CA CYS A 574 23.74 -16.70 11.72
C CYS A 574 23.29 -15.26 11.95
N LEU A 575 23.11 -14.53 10.85
CA LEU A 575 22.68 -13.13 10.83
C LEU A 575 21.16 -13.10 10.65
N VAL A 576 20.41 -12.75 11.68
CA VAL A 576 18.95 -12.59 11.62
C VAL A 576 18.64 -11.15 11.23
N PHE A 577 17.85 -10.97 10.17
CA PHE A 577 17.61 -9.65 9.57
C PHE A 577 16.43 -8.93 10.21
N LYS A 578 16.45 -7.59 10.18
CA LYS A 578 15.24 -6.78 10.37
C LYS A 578 14.39 -6.84 9.08
N PRO A 579 13.05 -6.96 9.18
CA PRO A 579 12.13 -6.89 8.04
C PRO A 579 12.27 -5.62 7.20
N ASP A 580 12.67 -4.50 7.82
CA ASP A 580 12.66 -3.15 7.24
C ASP A 580 13.44 -3.04 5.93
N SER A 581 14.39 -3.94 5.68
CA SER A 581 15.17 -3.96 4.42
C SER A 581 14.54 -4.71 3.26
N PHE A 582 13.30 -5.20 3.44
CA PHE A 582 12.58 -6.03 2.47
C PHE A 582 11.21 -5.43 2.16
N LYS A 583 10.74 -5.66 0.94
CA LYS A 583 9.44 -5.23 0.45
C LYS A 583 8.47 -6.41 0.40
N VAL A 584 7.26 -6.16 0.90
CA VAL A 584 6.11 -7.07 0.74
C VAL A 584 5.49 -6.82 -0.62
N VAL A 585 5.29 -7.88 -1.40
CA VAL A 585 4.60 -7.81 -2.70
C VAL A 585 3.10 -7.94 -2.47
N LYS A 586 2.32 -6.94 -2.89
CA LYS A 586 0.85 -6.98 -2.78
C LYS A 586 0.17 -7.51 -4.04
N SER A 587 0.79 -7.33 -5.20
CA SER A 587 0.25 -7.77 -6.48
C SER A 587 1.33 -8.20 -7.46
N MET A 588 0.92 -8.83 -8.57
CA MET A 588 1.84 -9.26 -9.62
C MET A 588 2.49 -8.07 -10.35
N ALA A 589 1.82 -6.90 -10.42
CA ALA A 589 2.36 -5.69 -11.04
C ALA A 589 3.54 -5.08 -10.25
N GLU A 590 3.66 -5.43 -8.97
CA GLU A 590 4.77 -5.02 -8.10
C GLU A 590 5.97 -5.97 -8.18
N ALA A 591 5.82 -7.15 -8.78
CA ALA A 591 6.93 -8.07 -9.00
C ALA A 591 7.85 -7.49 -10.08
N GLU A 592 9.15 -7.38 -9.78
CA GLU A 592 10.10 -6.88 -10.76
C GLU A 592 10.21 -7.86 -11.94
N TRP A 593 9.86 -7.42 -13.15
CA TRP A 593 10.14 -8.13 -14.40
C TRP A 593 11.55 -7.78 -14.91
N MET A 594 12.21 -8.68 -15.67
CA MET A 594 13.52 -8.43 -16.29
C MET A 594 13.64 -6.97 -16.78
N LYS A 595 14.63 -6.23 -16.28
CA LYS A 595 14.83 -4.82 -16.60
C LYS A 595 15.85 -4.68 -17.74
N GLU A 596 15.47 -4.05 -18.85
CA GLU A 596 16.45 -3.41 -19.73
C GLU A 596 16.87 -2.06 -19.13
N LYS A 597 18.15 -1.70 -19.27
CA LYS A 597 18.75 -0.45 -18.77
C LYS A 597 18.23 0.74 -19.61
N LYS A 598 17.85 1.89 -19.03
CA LYS A 598 18.77 2.96 -18.60
C LYS A 598 18.13 3.96 -17.62
N ASP A 599 18.98 4.43 -16.69
CA ASP A 599 18.91 5.65 -15.88
C ASP A 599 17.52 6.08 -15.37
N ILE A 600 16.92 5.30 -14.46
CA ILE A 600 16.00 5.88 -13.46
C ILE A 600 16.86 6.59 -12.41
N GLN A 601 17.47 7.70 -12.81
CA GLN A 601 17.97 8.67 -11.87
C GLN A 601 16.75 9.48 -11.38
N GLU A 602 16.31 9.11 -10.19
CA GLU A 602 15.46 9.88 -9.27
C GLU A 602 13.95 9.89 -9.55
N LEU A 603 13.26 8.83 -9.12
CA LEU A 603 11.93 8.94 -8.52
C LEU A 603 12.12 9.54 -7.12
N LYS A 604 12.01 10.87 -7.01
CA LYS A 604 12.39 11.62 -5.81
C LYS A 604 11.37 11.62 -4.68
N ASN A 605 10.23 10.94 -4.81
CA ASN A 605 9.15 11.04 -3.81
C ASN A 605 8.87 9.75 -3.01
N ASP A 606 9.69 8.70 -3.14
CA ASP A 606 9.60 7.55 -2.24
C ASP A 606 10.95 6.79 -2.11
N ILE A 607 11.95 7.48 -1.56
CA ILE A 607 13.36 7.02 -1.51
C ILE A 607 13.56 5.75 -0.65
N ASP A 608 12.59 5.41 0.21
CA ASP A 608 12.69 4.26 1.11
C ASP A 608 12.10 2.96 0.53
N SER A 609 11.08 3.02 -0.34
CA SER A 609 10.41 1.82 -0.88
C SER A 609 11.12 1.19 -2.08
N THR A 610 11.85 1.99 -2.87
CA THR A 610 12.52 1.57 -4.13
C THR A 610 13.83 0.80 -3.94
N LYS A 611 14.43 0.82 -2.75
CA LYS A 611 15.70 0.12 -2.44
C LYS A 611 15.53 -1.21 -1.70
N LYS A 612 14.29 -1.55 -1.32
CA LYS A 612 13.98 -2.75 -0.53
C LYS A 612 13.92 -3.98 -1.43
N ASP A 613 14.48 -5.09 -0.93
CA ASP A 613 14.55 -6.34 -1.68
C ASP A 613 13.26 -7.16 -1.58
N LEU A 614 12.89 -7.83 -2.67
CA LEU A 614 11.84 -8.85 -2.66
C LEU A 614 12.39 -10.18 -2.13
N LEU A 615 11.59 -10.84 -1.31
CA LEU A 615 11.92 -12.15 -0.73
C LEU A 615 10.97 -13.21 -1.27
N TYR A 616 11.54 -14.26 -1.86
CA TYR A 616 10.80 -15.38 -2.45
C TYR A 616 10.99 -16.65 -1.63
N ARG A 617 9.91 -17.41 -1.42
CA ARG A 617 9.93 -18.76 -0.88
C ARG A 617 10.37 -19.74 -1.95
N ILE A 618 11.16 -20.75 -1.57
CA ILE A 618 11.46 -21.87 -2.45
C ILE A 618 10.27 -22.81 -2.57
N CYS A 619 9.95 -23.19 -3.80
CA CYS A 619 8.95 -24.18 -4.14
C CYS A 619 9.58 -25.56 -4.24
N TYR A 620 9.27 -26.43 -3.29
CA TYR A 620 9.81 -27.78 -3.21
C TYR A 620 8.94 -28.77 -3.99
N LEU A 621 9.51 -29.33 -5.06
CA LEU A 621 8.83 -30.32 -5.90
C LEU A 621 9.05 -31.73 -5.36
N ASP A 622 7.96 -32.48 -5.21
CA ASP A 622 8.00 -33.88 -4.79
C ASP A 622 8.77 -34.75 -5.79
N GLU A 623 9.84 -35.39 -5.32
CA GLU A 623 10.75 -36.16 -6.17
C GLU A 623 10.04 -37.31 -6.92
N LYS A 624 9.10 -38.00 -6.25
CA LYS A 624 8.29 -39.06 -6.89
C LYS A 624 7.42 -38.50 -8.01
N SER A 625 6.90 -37.28 -7.88
CA SER A 625 6.12 -36.62 -8.92
C SER A 625 6.99 -36.19 -10.11
N LEU A 626 8.25 -35.79 -9.89
CA LEU A 626 9.21 -35.49 -10.96
C LEU A 626 9.46 -36.73 -11.83
N ASN A 627 9.73 -37.88 -11.20
CA ASN A 627 10.08 -39.12 -11.90
C ASN A 627 8.89 -39.77 -12.60
N ASN A 628 7.70 -39.70 -12.01
CA ASN A 628 6.49 -40.34 -12.56
C ASN A 628 5.64 -39.41 -13.43
N GLY A 629 6.08 -38.16 -13.65
CA GLY A 629 5.38 -37.19 -14.50
C GLY A 629 4.01 -36.76 -13.97
N ARG A 630 3.77 -36.83 -12.66
CA ARG A 630 2.47 -36.49 -12.05
C ARG A 630 2.18 -34.99 -12.16
N LEU A 631 0.90 -34.64 -12.34
CA LEU A 631 0.43 -33.25 -12.48
C LEU A 631 0.42 -32.45 -11.16
N LYS A 632 0.57 -33.10 -10.00
CA LYS A 632 0.59 -32.46 -8.68
C LYS A 632 1.98 -32.65 -8.05
N ALA A 633 2.93 -31.82 -8.46
CA ALA A 633 4.31 -31.88 -7.99
C ALA A 633 4.53 -31.09 -6.69
N VAL A 634 3.80 -30.01 -6.48
CA VAL A 634 3.88 -29.21 -5.25
C VAL A 634 2.93 -29.80 -4.21
N LYS A 635 3.47 -30.20 -3.06
CA LYS A 635 2.72 -30.79 -1.94
C LYS A 635 2.88 -29.97 -0.67
N LYS A 636 1.83 -29.93 0.16
CA LYS A 636 1.81 -29.15 1.41
C LYS A 636 2.86 -29.63 2.42
N ASP A 637 3.09 -30.94 2.51
CA ASP A 637 4.06 -31.52 3.45
C ASP A 637 5.49 -30.99 3.23
N ASN A 638 5.87 -30.76 1.97
CA ASN A 638 7.17 -30.25 1.58
C ASN A 638 7.23 -28.71 1.53
N ASN A 639 6.08 -28.03 1.55
CA ASN A 639 5.97 -26.58 1.34
C ASN A 639 5.16 -25.96 2.48
N LYS A 640 5.69 -26.05 3.71
CA LYS A 640 4.97 -25.65 4.93
C LYS A 640 4.56 -24.18 4.91
N MET A 641 5.41 -23.31 4.34
CA MET A 641 5.16 -21.87 4.20
C MET A 641 4.15 -21.50 3.11
N LEU A 642 3.72 -22.43 2.26
CA LEU A 642 2.68 -22.17 1.24
C LEU A 642 1.31 -22.65 1.72
N ASN A 643 0.27 -21.83 1.62
CA ASN A 643 -1.09 -22.23 1.95
C ASN A 643 -1.72 -23.12 0.85
N GLY A 644 -2.89 -23.70 1.15
CA GLY A 644 -3.56 -24.63 0.23
C GLY A 644 -4.00 -24.00 -1.09
N ALA A 645 -4.35 -22.71 -1.11
CA ALA A 645 -4.72 -21.99 -2.33
C ALA A 645 -3.49 -21.71 -3.21
N GLU A 646 -2.40 -21.23 -2.60
CA GLU A 646 -1.11 -21.00 -3.29
C GLU A 646 -0.62 -22.27 -3.98
N ILE A 647 -0.65 -23.42 -3.28
CA ILE A 647 -0.24 -24.71 -3.85
C ILE A 647 -1.13 -25.15 -5.02
N LYS A 648 -2.44 -24.90 -4.95
CA LYS A 648 -3.37 -25.22 -6.04
C LYS A 648 -3.05 -24.36 -7.28
N ILE A 649 -2.84 -23.06 -7.09
CA ILE A 649 -2.51 -22.11 -8.16
C ILE A 649 -1.17 -22.48 -8.81
N ILE A 650 -0.12 -22.71 -8.03
CA ILE A 650 1.20 -23.06 -8.58
C ILE A 650 1.14 -24.36 -9.39
N ASN A 651 0.49 -25.41 -8.87
CA ASN A 651 0.33 -26.66 -9.63
C ASN A 651 -0.48 -26.45 -10.93
N TYR A 652 -1.49 -25.59 -10.91
CA TYR A 652 -2.25 -25.22 -12.10
C TYR A 652 -1.35 -24.54 -13.14
N CYS A 653 -0.61 -23.50 -12.76
CA CYS A 653 0.33 -22.79 -13.64
C CYS A 653 1.39 -23.74 -14.22
N LEU A 654 2.00 -24.58 -13.38
CA LEU A 654 2.98 -25.58 -13.79
C LEU A 654 2.41 -26.59 -14.80
N LYS A 655 1.15 -27.00 -14.66
CA LYS A 655 0.48 -27.88 -15.62
C LYS A 655 0.30 -27.20 -16.98
N ILE A 656 -0.10 -25.93 -17.00
CA ILE A 656 -0.28 -25.14 -18.23
C ILE A 656 1.06 -24.96 -18.94
N ILE A 657 2.08 -24.49 -18.23
CA ILE A 657 3.44 -24.31 -18.75
C ILE A 657 3.97 -25.62 -19.37
N LYS A 658 3.79 -26.75 -18.67
CA LYS A 658 4.23 -28.06 -19.16
C LYS A 658 3.54 -28.49 -20.45
N SER A 659 2.27 -28.12 -20.66
CA SER A 659 1.61 -28.36 -21.94
C SER A 659 2.18 -27.45 -23.02
N LEU A 660 2.26 -26.14 -22.75
CA LEU A 660 2.74 -25.14 -23.70
C LEU A 660 4.13 -25.48 -24.25
N VAL A 661 5.07 -25.72 -23.35
CA VAL A 661 6.46 -26.06 -23.71
C VAL A 661 6.55 -27.32 -24.58
N ARG A 662 5.69 -28.31 -24.37
CA ARG A 662 5.67 -29.55 -25.18
C ARG A 662 5.14 -29.29 -26.59
N ASP A 663 4.23 -28.34 -26.71
CA ASP A 663 3.48 -28.08 -27.94
C ASP A 663 4.21 -27.04 -28.83
N ILE A 664 5.14 -26.24 -28.25
CA ILE A 664 6.02 -25.32 -28.98
C ILE A 664 7.22 -26.07 -29.57
N LYS A 665 7.57 -25.76 -30.82
CA LYS A 665 8.74 -26.32 -31.50
C LYS A 665 10.06 -25.78 -30.91
N GLU A 666 10.94 -26.68 -30.48
CA GLU A 666 12.30 -26.34 -30.01
C GLU A 666 13.11 -25.55 -31.07
N ASN A 667 14.07 -24.74 -30.62
CA ASN A 667 14.94 -23.90 -31.46
C ASN A 667 14.22 -22.85 -32.32
N THR A 668 13.00 -22.44 -31.93
CA THR A 668 12.28 -21.30 -32.51
C THR A 668 12.44 -20.06 -31.64
N LEU A 669 12.18 -18.88 -32.22
CA LEU A 669 12.19 -17.62 -31.46
C LEU A 669 11.14 -17.65 -30.33
N LEU A 670 9.95 -18.19 -30.60
CA LEU A 670 8.90 -18.40 -29.61
C LEU A 670 9.36 -19.27 -28.45
N TYR A 671 10.05 -20.38 -28.74
CA TYR A 671 10.61 -21.24 -27.70
C TYR A 671 11.64 -20.49 -26.84
N SER A 672 12.53 -19.72 -27.47
CA SER A 672 13.52 -18.90 -26.76
C SER A 672 12.87 -17.86 -25.85
N ALA A 673 11.84 -17.16 -26.32
CA ALA A 673 11.09 -16.18 -25.51
C ALA A 673 10.41 -16.83 -24.29
N VAL A 674 9.83 -18.02 -24.47
CA VAL A 674 9.25 -18.80 -23.36
C VAL A 674 10.34 -19.28 -22.38
N GLU A 675 11.50 -19.73 -22.86
CA GLU A 675 12.63 -20.10 -21.99
C GLU A 675 13.15 -18.92 -21.17
N GLU A 676 13.19 -17.72 -21.76
CA GLU A 676 13.54 -16.49 -21.04
C GLU A 676 12.55 -16.22 -19.91
N CYS A 677 11.24 -16.34 -20.15
CA CYS A 677 10.25 -16.25 -19.07
C CYS A 677 10.51 -17.28 -17.96
N LEU A 678 10.81 -18.53 -18.30
CA LEU A 678 11.03 -19.59 -17.32
C LEU A 678 12.29 -19.37 -16.48
N GLU A 679 13.32 -18.72 -17.04
CA GLU A 679 14.55 -18.38 -16.32
C GLU A 679 14.29 -17.57 -15.04
N GLU A 680 13.26 -16.70 -15.03
CA GLU A 680 12.91 -15.87 -13.87
C GLU A 680 12.60 -16.65 -12.60
N ILE A 681 11.95 -17.81 -12.76
CA ILE A 681 11.45 -18.60 -11.63
C ILE A 681 12.26 -19.89 -11.46
N ARG A 682 13.18 -20.18 -12.38
CA ARG A 682 13.98 -21.41 -12.42
C ARG A 682 14.73 -21.65 -11.10
N TYR A 683 15.26 -20.56 -10.54
CA TYR A 683 15.98 -20.52 -9.27
C TYR A 683 15.07 -20.38 -8.05
N LEU A 684 13.77 -20.65 -8.19
CA LEU A 684 12.82 -20.70 -7.08
C LEU A 684 12.28 -22.13 -6.85
N PHE A 685 12.86 -23.14 -7.51
CA PHE A 685 12.47 -24.54 -7.37
C PHE A 685 13.61 -25.42 -6.88
N LYS A 686 13.32 -26.26 -5.89
CA LYS A 686 14.22 -27.30 -5.38
C LYS A 686 13.49 -28.63 -5.26
N VAL A 687 14.25 -29.73 -5.13
CA VAL A 687 13.65 -31.03 -4.79
C VAL A 687 13.20 -31.05 -3.33
N SER A 688 12.16 -31.84 -3.04
CA SER A 688 11.54 -31.94 -1.72
C SER A 688 12.49 -32.32 -0.59
N ASP A 689 13.59 -32.98 -0.90
CA ASP A 689 14.58 -33.41 0.08
C ASP A 689 15.32 -32.23 0.73
N TYR A 690 15.37 -31.07 0.07
CA TYR A 690 15.90 -29.83 0.64
C TYR A 690 14.86 -29.02 1.42
N SER A 691 13.63 -29.51 1.59
CA SER A 691 12.56 -28.76 2.29
C SER A 691 12.87 -28.43 3.75
N TYR A 692 13.81 -29.15 4.38
CA TYR A 692 14.27 -28.83 5.73
C TYR A 692 15.02 -27.49 5.80
N GLU A 693 15.61 -27.02 4.70
CA GLU A 693 16.35 -25.75 4.65
C GLU A 693 15.43 -24.55 4.85
N SER A 694 14.12 -24.69 4.62
CA SER A 694 13.12 -23.60 4.71
C SER A 694 13.63 -22.31 4.07
N GLU A 695 14.15 -22.45 2.85
CA GLU A 695 14.93 -21.43 2.18
C GLU A 695 14.05 -20.30 1.62
N LEU A 696 14.57 -19.10 1.73
CA LEU A 696 14.09 -17.89 1.10
C LEU A 696 15.19 -17.32 0.19
N ARG A 697 14.83 -16.58 -0.85
CA ARG A 697 15.80 -15.98 -1.78
C ARG A 697 15.49 -14.54 -2.10
N ILE A 698 16.53 -13.73 -2.13
CA ILE A 698 16.55 -12.52 -2.95
C ILE A 698 17.04 -12.95 -4.33
N LEU A 699 16.32 -12.53 -5.36
CA LEU A 699 16.65 -12.85 -6.75
C LEU A 699 16.59 -11.55 -7.56
N ARG A 700 17.71 -11.16 -8.19
CA ARG A 700 17.85 -9.94 -8.98
C ARG A 700 18.36 -10.25 -10.38
N TYR A 701 17.80 -9.56 -11.36
CA TYR A 701 18.28 -9.55 -12.74
C TYR A 701 19.29 -8.41 -12.91
N ALA A 702 20.42 -8.68 -13.55
CA ALA A 702 21.36 -7.67 -14.01
C ALA A 702 21.95 -8.07 -15.36
N ASP A 703 21.71 -7.23 -16.38
CA ASP A 703 22.17 -7.49 -17.74
C ASP A 703 23.70 -7.57 -17.79
N LEU A 704 24.22 -8.59 -18.49
CA LEU A 704 25.65 -8.92 -18.54
C LEU A 704 26.37 -8.11 -19.65
N THR A 705 26.22 -6.79 -19.61
CA THR A 705 26.90 -5.88 -20.53
C THR A 705 28.15 -5.26 -19.90
N PRO A 706 29.21 -4.96 -20.69
CA PRO A 706 30.44 -4.36 -20.16
C PRO A 706 30.25 -3.00 -19.47
N ASP A 707 29.17 -2.28 -19.76
CA ASP A 707 28.87 -0.96 -19.19
C ASP A 707 27.97 -1.03 -17.94
N ASN A 708 27.56 -2.23 -17.50
CA ASN A 708 26.76 -2.40 -16.28
C ASN A 708 27.59 -2.09 -15.01
N LYS A 709 27.26 -0.98 -14.34
CA LYS A 709 27.96 -0.48 -13.14
C LYS A 709 27.52 -1.18 -11.84
N GLU A 710 26.42 -1.93 -11.87
CA GLU A 710 25.92 -2.66 -10.70
C GLU A 710 26.70 -3.96 -10.45
N ILE A 711 27.19 -4.57 -11.53
CA ILE A 711 27.95 -5.82 -11.47
C ILE A 711 29.36 -5.55 -10.99
N LYS A 712 29.75 -6.23 -9.92
CA LYS A 712 31.10 -6.20 -9.35
C LYS A 712 31.80 -7.53 -9.59
N ILE A 713 33.14 -7.49 -9.59
CA ILE A 713 34.00 -8.65 -9.84
C ILE A 713 34.85 -8.93 -8.59
N ASP A 714 34.77 -10.16 -8.07
CA ASP A 714 35.64 -10.65 -7.02
C ASP A 714 36.80 -11.45 -7.63
N ASN A 715 38.02 -10.94 -7.45
CA ASN A 715 39.27 -11.53 -7.98
C ASN A 715 40.11 -12.21 -6.87
N SER A 716 39.57 -12.41 -5.68
CA SER A 716 40.32 -13.00 -4.55
C SER A 716 40.54 -14.52 -4.70
N GLY A 717 39.70 -15.19 -5.49
CA GLY A 717 39.77 -16.63 -5.73
C GLY A 717 40.55 -17.02 -6.99
N PRO A 718 40.66 -18.34 -7.27
CA PRO A 718 41.33 -18.85 -8.48
C PRO A 718 40.58 -18.53 -9.78
N VAL A 719 39.30 -18.15 -9.69
CA VAL A 719 38.45 -17.74 -10.80
C VAL A 719 37.69 -16.50 -10.38
N ALA A 720 37.62 -15.50 -11.26
CA ALA A 720 36.86 -14.28 -11.04
C ALA A 720 35.35 -14.59 -10.95
N LYS A 721 34.67 -14.06 -9.94
CA LYS A 721 33.23 -14.26 -9.73
C LYS A 721 32.48 -12.93 -9.77
N LEU A 722 31.40 -12.90 -10.53
CA LEU A 722 30.47 -11.76 -10.57
C LEU A 722 29.53 -11.77 -9.36
N TYR A 723 29.26 -10.59 -8.81
CA TYR A 723 28.26 -10.40 -7.77
C TYR A 723 27.60 -9.01 -7.86
N LEU A 724 26.40 -8.90 -7.29
CA LEU A 724 25.75 -7.61 -6.97
C LEU A 724 25.88 -7.34 -5.47
N GLU A 725 25.81 -6.08 -5.08
CA GLU A 725 25.60 -5.69 -3.68
C GLU A 725 24.18 -5.20 -3.49
N ARG A 726 23.59 -5.49 -2.32
CA ARG A 726 22.31 -4.90 -1.94
C ARG A 726 22.43 -3.38 -1.82
N ASP A 727 21.33 -2.70 -2.15
CA ASP A 727 21.26 -1.23 -2.12
C ASP A 727 21.24 -0.65 -0.70
N MET A 728 20.76 -1.45 0.26
CA MET A 728 20.69 -1.07 1.66
C MET A 728 21.78 -1.78 2.47
N PRO A 729 22.44 -1.07 3.42
CA PRO A 729 23.28 -1.71 4.41
C PRO A 729 22.51 -2.78 5.18
N VAL A 730 23.23 -3.81 5.65
CA VAL A 730 22.62 -4.91 6.39
C VAL A 730 21.96 -4.38 7.68
N GLN A 731 20.68 -4.71 7.85
CA GLN A 731 19.91 -4.39 9.04
C GLN A 731 19.72 -5.67 9.86
N LEU A 732 20.35 -5.74 11.03
CA LEU A 732 20.39 -6.95 11.85
C LEU A 732 19.45 -6.84 13.04
N LYS A 733 18.59 -7.84 13.23
CA LYS A 733 17.81 -8.03 14.46
C LYS A 733 18.62 -8.76 15.51
N GLN A 734 19.37 -9.78 15.08
CA GLN A 734 20.16 -10.63 15.96
C GLN A 734 21.39 -11.22 15.26
N VAL A 735 22.48 -11.38 16.01
CA VAL A 735 23.64 -12.19 15.60
C VAL A 735 23.75 -13.42 16.51
N ILE A 736 23.63 -14.61 15.93
CA ILE A 736 23.83 -15.87 16.66
C ILE A 736 25.22 -16.40 16.30
N PHE A 737 26.10 -16.53 17.29
CA PHE A 737 27.41 -17.12 17.12
C PHE A 737 27.32 -18.65 17.11
N GLY A 738 28.01 -19.29 16.18
CA GLY A 738 28.04 -20.74 16.09
C GLY A 738 28.57 -21.40 17.38
N PRO A 739 28.18 -22.64 17.67
CA PRO A 739 28.65 -23.38 18.85
C PRO A 739 30.17 -23.44 19.00
N LYS A 740 30.91 -23.44 17.89
CA LYS A 740 32.38 -23.51 17.82
C LYS A 740 33.03 -22.15 17.55
N PHE A 741 32.26 -21.07 17.49
CA PHE A 741 32.79 -19.72 17.27
C PHE A 741 33.70 -19.30 18.43
N SER A 742 34.95 -18.93 18.13
CA SER A 742 35.95 -18.54 19.11
C SER A 742 35.73 -17.11 19.62
N ASN A 743 35.74 -16.95 20.94
CA ASN A 743 35.70 -15.66 21.65
C ASN A 743 34.67 -14.64 21.09
N PRO A 744 33.36 -14.96 21.06
CA PRO A 744 32.32 -14.03 20.58
C PRO A 744 32.34 -12.69 21.32
N GLU A 745 32.79 -12.66 22.59
CA GLU A 745 32.98 -11.47 23.41
C GLU A 745 33.95 -10.43 22.81
N HIS A 746 34.77 -10.82 21.83
CA HIS A 746 35.62 -9.88 21.09
C HIS A 746 34.84 -9.09 20.02
N VAL A 747 33.67 -9.58 19.61
CA VAL A 747 32.83 -8.98 18.56
C VAL A 747 31.65 -8.20 19.15
N THR A 748 31.09 -8.67 20.27
CA THR A 748 29.89 -8.09 20.87
C THR A 748 29.99 -6.60 21.25
N PRO A 749 31.14 -6.04 21.73
CA PRO A 749 31.24 -4.61 22.01
C PRO A 749 31.08 -3.75 20.76
N LEU A 750 31.60 -4.22 19.61
CA LEU A 750 31.46 -3.53 18.34
C LEU A 750 30.01 -3.55 17.86
N LEU A 751 29.33 -4.70 17.95
CA LEU A 751 27.90 -4.80 17.63
C LEU A 751 27.07 -3.79 18.45
N GLN A 752 27.28 -3.76 19.77
CA GLN A 752 26.58 -2.85 20.67
C GLN A 752 26.88 -1.36 20.39
N LEU A 753 28.10 -1.04 19.96
CA LEU A 753 28.50 0.32 19.58
C LEU A 753 27.80 0.76 18.30
N LEU A 754 27.66 -0.15 17.33
CA LEU A 754 27.13 0.16 16.00
C LEU A 754 25.60 0.21 15.95
N ASP A 755 24.91 -0.62 16.73
CA ASP A 755 23.46 -0.60 16.91
C ASP A 755 23.11 -1.25 18.26
N LYS A 756 22.49 -0.47 19.16
CA LYS A 756 22.16 -0.93 20.51
C LYS A 756 21.01 -1.94 20.55
N ASP A 757 20.22 -2.01 19.49
CA ASP A 757 19.03 -2.85 19.39
C ASP A 757 19.35 -4.25 18.81
N ILE A 758 20.60 -4.49 18.38
CA ILE A 758 21.03 -5.82 17.92
C ILE A 758 21.16 -6.75 19.12
N ASN A 759 20.33 -7.81 19.12
CA ASN A 759 20.51 -8.91 20.06
C ASN A 759 21.68 -9.79 19.63
N PHE A 760 22.37 -10.43 20.57
CA PHE A 760 23.36 -11.44 20.23
C PHE A 760 23.42 -12.55 21.26
N LYS A 761 23.67 -13.77 20.79
CA LYS A 761 23.82 -14.96 21.66
C LYS A 761 24.74 -15.98 21.00
N ARG A 762 25.22 -16.94 21.78
CA ARG A 762 25.77 -18.19 21.22
C ARG A 762 24.63 -19.16 20.95
N SER A 763 24.77 -19.96 19.90
CA SER A 763 23.84 -21.04 19.55
C SER A 763 23.63 -21.99 20.73
N ASP A 764 22.37 -22.40 20.92
CA ASP A 764 21.98 -23.35 21.98
C ASP A 764 22.17 -24.81 21.53
N ARG A 765 22.56 -25.03 20.26
CA ARG A 765 22.72 -26.36 19.66
C ARG A 765 24.07 -26.96 20.04
N LYS A 766 24.05 -28.21 20.50
CA LYS A 766 25.27 -28.98 20.74
C LYS A 766 25.79 -29.54 19.40
N PHE A 767 26.88 -28.98 18.90
CA PHE A 767 27.57 -29.48 17.72
C PHE A 767 28.78 -30.32 18.16
N LYS A 768 28.71 -31.64 17.95
CA LYS A 768 29.78 -32.56 18.36
C LYS A 768 31.00 -32.51 17.42
#